data_AF-A0A2X5RBU4-F1
#
_entry.id   AF-A0A2X5RBU4-F1
#
_cell.length_a   1.000
_cell.length_b   1.000
_cell.length_c   1.000
_cell.angle_alpha   90.00
_cell.angle_beta   90.00
_cell.angle_gamma   90.00
#
_symmetry.space_group_name_H-M   'P 1'
#
loop_
_entity.id
_entity.type
_entity.pdbx_description
1 polymer ?
#
loop_
_entity_poly.entity_id
_entity_poly.type
_entity_poly.pdbx_seq_one_letter_code
_entity_poly.pdbx_strand_id
1 'polypeptide(L)'
;MTALDIMTDGPLGGAAFNNEFGRPALNGYFRTYEARVTSHNGEELRGYHKPVMLAGGIGNIRGDHVQKGEISIGAKLIVLGGPAMNIGLGGGAASSMASGQSDADLDFASVQRDNPEMERRCQEVIDRCWQLGEQNPILFIHDVGAGGLSNAMPELVSDGGRGGRFNLRDILNDEPGMSPLEVWCNESQERYVLAVSPDKLPLFEQLCQRERAPYAVIGEATEELHLTLNDTHFDNQPIDMPLDVLLGKTPKMTRDVETKQVCGTALNRDEISLSDAVKRVMHLPGVAEKTFLITIGDRSVTGMVARDQMVGPWQVPVANCAVTTASLDSYHGEAFAMGERAPVALLDFAASARLAVGEALTNLAATDIGSLSRIKLSANWMSAAGHPGEDAGLYAAVKAVGEELCPALGLTIPVGKDSMSMKTRWQQDNQPREMTSPLSLVITAFARVEDVRHTVTPQLQPDTDNLLMLVDLGAGANTLGATALAQVYSQLGDKPADVRNAQQLAGFFNAIQQLVSEQKLLAYHDRSDGGLLVTLAEMAFTGHCGLRVDVASLGQDVLASLFTEELGAVIQVKAEDKQAISDIFAAHGLSECLHVLGAAEPGDEFVINTGHQVIYQEKRSTLRRWWAETTWQMQRLRDNPECADEEHQSKLDNNDPGLNVSLSFNPAEDIAAPMIATGVRPKLAVLREQGVNSHVEMAAAFHRAGFEAVDVHMSDLLAGRQSLDDFHMLSACGGFSYGDVLGAGEGWAKSILFNPRVRETFEQFFNRTGTLALGVCNGCQMMSNLRELIPGSDLWPRFVRNQSERFEGRFSLVEVADSPSLLLSGMSGSRMPIAVSHGEGFAEFADQAHLDALQAADLVALRYVDNYGQPTEAYPANPNGSPQGITAVTNTSGRVTIMMPHPERVFRTVSNSWHPQEWGEDSPWMRIFRNARKQLG
;
A
#
# COMPACT_ATOMS: atom_id res chain seq x y z
N MET A 1 17.94 -13.16 -14.51
CA MET A 1 17.16 -12.68 -13.35
C MET A 1 16.54 -13.89 -12.66
N THR A 2 16.76 -14.07 -11.37
CA THR A 2 16.22 -15.15 -10.54
C THR A 2 14.99 -14.68 -9.75
N ALA A 3 14.24 -15.61 -9.12
CA ALA A 3 13.14 -15.26 -8.22
C ALA A 3 13.60 -14.43 -7.01
N LEU A 4 14.81 -14.70 -6.50
CA LEU A 4 15.40 -13.93 -5.39
C LEU A 4 15.70 -12.49 -5.82
N ASP A 5 16.27 -12.29 -7.03
CA ASP A 5 16.53 -10.94 -7.56
C ASP A 5 15.21 -10.16 -7.68
N ILE A 6 14.16 -10.79 -8.23
CA ILE A 6 12.83 -10.17 -8.36
C ILE A 6 12.30 -9.74 -6.98
N MET A 7 12.39 -10.60 -5.96
CA MET A 7 11.89 -10.29 -4.62
C MET A 7 12.81 -9.39 -3.81
N THR A 8 14.03 -9.12 -4.29
CA THR A 8 14.97 -8.17 -3.69
C THR A 8 14.72 -6.78 -4.26
N ASP A 9 14.67 -6.64 -5.59
CA ASP A 9 14.63 -5.34 -6.27
C ASP A 9 13.21 -4.89 -6.64
N GLY A 10 12.34 -5.82 -7.05
CA GLY A 10 10.98 -5.52 -7.50
C GLY A 10 10.13 -4.82 -6.44
N PRO A 11 10.05 -5.33 -5.20
CA PRO A 11 9.36 -4.65 -4.11
C PRO A 11 9.92 -3.26 -3.80
N LEU A 12 11.23 -3.06 -3.93
CA LEU A 12 11.85 -1.76 -3.71
C LEU A 12 11.45 -0.75 -4.79
N GLY A 13 11.39 -1.15 -6.07
CA GLY A 13 10.90 -0.29 -7.14
C GLY A 13 9.43 0.09 -6.96
N GLY A 14 8.57 -0.88 -6.64
CA GLY A 14 7.15 -0.62 -6.36
C GLY A 14 6.95 0.31 -5.15
N ALA A 15 7.72 0.10 -4.09
CA ALA A 15 7.68 0.94 -2.90
C ALA A 15 8.23 2.34 -3.17
N ALA A 16 9.35 2.47 -3.89
CA ALA A 16 9.92 3.76 -4.26
C ALA A 16 8.89 4.62 -5.01
N PHE A 17 8.20 4.04 -5.99
CA PHE A 17 7.13 4.72 -6.71
C PHE A 17 6.00 5.19 -5.76
N ASN A 18 5.49 4.30 -4.91
CA ASN A 18 4.40 4.63 -3.99
C ASN A 18 4.80 5.72 -2.97
N ASN A 19 6.03 5.64 -2.44
CA ASN A 19 6.54 6.55 -1.42
C ASN A 19 6.73 7.96 -1.99
N GLU A 20 7.40 8.05 -3.13
CA GLU A 20 7.74 9.33 -3.77
C GLU A 20 6.50 9.99 -4.38
N PHE A 21 5.63 9.23 -5.04
CA PHE A 21 4.32 9.72 -5.48
C PHE A 21 3.43 10.16 -4.30
N GLY A 22 3.50 9.43 -3.19
CA GLY A 22 2.76 9.71 -1.96
C GLY A 22 1.39 9.07 -1.91
N ARG A 23 1.34 7.75 -2.09
CA ARG A 23 0.16 6.92 -1.78
C ARG A 23 0.55 5.77 -0.85
N PRO A 24 -0.28 5.41 0.14
CA PRO A 24 0.05 4.33 1.06
C PRO A 24 -0.19 2.95 0.40
N ALA A 25 0.71 1.99 0.67
CA ALA A 25 0.61 0.61 0.17
C ALA A 25 0.13 -0.33 1.30
N LEU A 26 -1.15 -0.70 1.28
CA LEU A 26 -1.84 -1.22 2.47
C LEU A 26 -2.28 -2.68 2.42
N ASN A 27 -2.31 -3.31 1.25
CA ASN A 27 -2.66 -4.72 1.09
C ASN A 27 -1.90 -5.32 -0.09
N GLY A 28 -1.60 -6.61 -0.03
CA GLY A 28 -0.83 -7.31 -1.05
C GLY A 28 -0.73 -8.79 -0.74
N TYR A 29 -0.26 -9.57 -1.71
CA TYR A 29 0.06 -10.98 -1.53
C TYR A 29 1.48 -11.27 -2.06
N PHE A 30 2.07 -12.35 -1.58
CA PHE A 30 3.34 -12.85 -2.08
C PHE A 30 3.27 -14.38 -2.11
N ARG A 31 3.44 -14.97 -3.29
CA ARG A 31 3.46 -16.42 -3.47
C ARG A 31 4.74 -16.88 -4.14
N THR A 32 5.34 -17.94 -3.59
CA THR A 32 6.38 -18.71 -4.25
C THR A 32 5.81 -20.05 -4.71
N TYR A 33 6.08 -20.43 -5.95
CA TYR A 33 5.76 -21.76 -6.46
C TYR A 33 6.72 -22.10 -7.59
N GLU A 34 7.44 -23.21 -7.44
CA GLU A 34 8.28 -23.81 -8.46
C GLU A 34 8.40 -25.30 -8.15
N ALA A 35 7.77 -26.15 -8.95
CA ALA A 35 7.79 -27.58 -8.72
C ALA A 35 7.66 -28.37 -10.02
N ARG A 36 8.22 -29.58 -10.01
CA ARG A 36 7.87 -30.62 -11.00
C ARG A 36 6.64 -31.35 -10.50
N VAL A 37 5.55 -31.30 -11.25
CA VAL A 37 4.25 -31.84 -10.84
C VAL A 37 3.56 -32.56 -11.97
N THR A 38 2.74 -33.56 -11.64
CA THR A 38 1.78 -34.15 -12.57
C THR A 38 0.50 -33.32 -12.53
N SER A 39 0.23 -32.57 -13.61
CA SER A 39 -0.95 -31.70 -13.76
C SER A 39 -1.71 -32.04 -15.06
N HIS A 40 -2.50 -31.10 -15.60
CA HIS A 40 -3.40 -31.29 -16.74
C HIS A 40 -2.69 -31.79 -18.01
N ASN A 41 -1.40 -31.48 -18.17
CA ASN A 41 -0.58 -31.90 -19.30
C ASN A 41 0.46 -32.99 -18.94
N GLY A 42 0.24 -33.74 -17.86
CA GLY A 42 1.19 -34.74 -17.37
C GLY A 42 2.27 -34.13 -16.47
N GLU A 43 3.42 -34.78 -16.39
CA GLU A 43 4.54 -34.34 -15.55
C GLU A 43 5.34 -33.21 -16.21
N GLU A 44 5.34 -32.03 -15.59
CA GLU A 44 6.01 -30.84 -16.13
C GLU A 44 6.46 -29.88 -15.01
N LEU A 45 7.23 -28.85 -15.38
CA LEU A 45 7.65 -27.79 -14.45
C LEU A 45 6.59 -26.68 -14.43
N ARG A 46 6.07 -26.39 -13.23
CA ARG A 46 5.10 -25.32 -13.01
C ARG A 46 5.63 -24.29 -12.03
N GLY A 47 5.49 -23.01 -12.34
CA GLY A 47 6.03 -21.93 -11.51
C GLY A 47 6.11 -20.57 -12.21
N TYR A 48 6.82 -19.63 -11.58
CA TYR A 48 6.81 -18.21 -11.93
C TYR A 48 8.20 -17.67 -12.32
N HIS A 49 8.85 -18.30 -13.31
CA HIS A 49 10.06 -17.69 -13.90
C HIS A 49 9.74 -16.34 -14.57
N LYS A 50 8.60 -16.26 -15.27
CA LYS A 50 7.94 -14.98 -15.54
C LYS A 50 7.06 -14.65 -14.33
N PRO A 51 7.36 -13.59 -13.56
CA PRO A 51 6.65 -13.30 -12.33
C PRO A 51 5.28 -12.69 -12.59
N VAL A 52 4.41 -12.77 -11.58
CA VAL A 52 3.29 -11.85 -11.45
C VAL A 52 3.77 -10.66 -10.62
N MET A 53 3.93 -9.51 -11.25
CA MET A 53 4.10 -8.22 -10.57
C MET A 53 2.80 -7.45 -10.74
N LEU A 54 2.08 -7.26 -9.63
CA LEU A 54 0.73 -6.68 -9.64
C LEU A 54 0.71 -5.41 -8.80
N ALA A 55 0.15 -4.35 -9.37
CA ALA A 55 -0.12 -3.10 -8.69
C ALA A 55 -1.57 -2.67 -8.94
N GLY A 56 -2.23 -2.19 -7.90
CA GLY A 56 -3.60 -1.70 -7.93
C GLY A 56 -3.83 -0.69 -6.82
N GLY A 57 -5.00 -0.07 -6.79
CA GLY A 57 -5.34 0.91 -5.77
C GLY A 57 -6.77 1.43 -5.90
N ILE A 58 -7.11 2.35 -5.00
CA ILE A 58 -8.38 3.08 -4.97
C ILE A 58 -8.11 4.58 -5.09
N GLY A 59 -9.14 5.33 -5.48
CA GLY A 59 -9.12 6.78 -5.51
C GLY A 59 -10.51 7.35 -5.35
N ASN A 60 -10.60 8.63 -4.98
CA ASN A 60 -11.86 9.34 -4.86
C ASN A 60 -12.12 10.19 -6.10
N ILE A 61 -13.39 10.26 -6.51
CA ILE A 61 -13.83 11.03 -7.67
C ILE A 61 -15.14 11.77 -7.37
N ARG A 62 -15.27 13.00 -7.86
CA ARG A 62 -16.54 13.75 -7.76
C ARG A 62 -17.55 13.17 -8.74
N GLY A 63 -18.83 13.14 -8.33
CA GLY A 63 -19.91 12.57 -9.14
C GLY A 63 -19.98 13.14 -10.56
N ASP A 64 -19.83 14.46 -10.70
CA ASP A 64 -19.91 15.17 -12.00
C ASP A 64 -18.70 14.93 -12.92
N HIS A 65 -17.65 14.26 -12.43
CA HIS A 65 -16.42 13.97 -13.18
C HIS A 65 -16.25 12.50 -13.52
N VAL A 66 -17.23 11.65 -13.16
CA VAL A 66 -17.20 10.21 -13.49
C VAL A 66 -17.36 9.99 -14.99
N GLN A 67 -18.26 10.72 -15.63
CA GLN A 67 -18.46 10.65 -17.08
C GLN A 67 -17.44 11.52 -17.79
N LYS A 68 -16.83 10.98 -18.85
CA LYS A 68 -15.97 11.78 -19.73
C LYS A 68 -16.79 12.88 -20.42
N GLY A 69 -16.21 14.05 -20.61
CA GLY A 69 -16.83 15.16 -21.34
C GLY A 69 -16.74 14.99 -22.86
N GLU A 70 -17.55 15.77 -23.58
CA GLU A 70 -17.47 15.83 -25.04
C GLU A 70 -16.22 16.59 -25.49
N ILE A 71 -15.47 16.03 -26.44
CA ILE A 71 -14.36 16.72 -27.08
C ILE A 71 -14.93 17.64 -28.18
N SER A 72 -14.79 18.95 -28.01
CA SER A 72 -15.23 19.93 -29.01
C SER A 72 -14.28 20.02 -30.20
N ILE A 73 -14.79 20.40 -31.37
CA ILE A 73 -13.94 20.68 -32.54
C ILE A 73 -13.00 21.84 -32.20
N GLY A 74 -11.71 21.68 -32.51
CA GLY A 74 -10.67 22.65 -32.16
C GLY A 74 -10.19 22.57 -30.71
N ALA A 75 -10.69 21.63 -29.90
CA ALA A 75 -10.12 21.35 -28.58
C ALA A 75 -8.62 21.08 -28.70
N LYS A 76 -7.85 21.61 -27.75
CA LYS A 76 -6.40 21.45 -27.69
C LYS A 76 -6.08 20.08 -27.13
N LEU A 77 -5.27 19.33 -27.88
CA LEU A 77 -4.81 17.99 -27.51
C LEU A 77 -3.42 18.13 -26.91
N ILE A 78 -3.30 17.76 -25.64
CA ILE A 78 -2.16 18.07 -24.79
C ILE A 78 -1.53 16.78 -24.28
N VAL A 79 -0.21 16.76 -24.23
CA VAL A 79 0.57 15.82 -23.42
C VAL A 79 0.96 16.53 -22.13
N LEU A 80 0.53 16.02 -20.99
CA LEU A 80 0.94 16.45 -19.65
C LEU A 80 1.97 15.44 -19.12
N GLY A 81 3.12 15.91 -18.66
CA GLY A 81 4.13 15.08 -17.99
C GLY A 81 5.51 15.08 -18.63
N GLY A 82 6.24 13.99 -18.44
CA GLY A 82 7.67 13.89 -18.75
C GLY A 82 8.01 14.04 -20.24
N PRO A 83 9.18 14.64 -20.57
CA PRO A 83 9.75 14.56 -21.91
C PRO A 83 9.97 13.11 -22.34
N ALA A 84 9.73 12.83 -23.63
CA ALA A 84 9.94 11.51 -24.19
C ALA A 84 11.43 11.17 -24.34
N MET A 85 11.73 9.87 -24.21
CA MET A 85 13.00 9.19 -24.46
C MET A 85 12.72 7.89 -25.22
N ASN A 86 13.75 7.22 -25.76
CA ASN A 86 13.58 5.94 -26.44
C ASN A 86 13.48 4.76 -25.45
N ILE A 87 12.35 4.73 -24.73
CA ILE A 87 12.06 3.73 -23.69
C ILE A 87 10.91 2.84 -24.16
N GLY A 88 11.00 1.54 -23.89
CA GLY A 88 9.86 0.63 -24.03
C GLY A 88 9.35 0.44 -25.45
N LEU A 89 10.14 0.73 -26.48
CA LEU A 89 9.66 0.71 -27.86
C LEU A 89 9.15 -0.69 -28.24
N GLY A 90 7.83 -0.80 -28.45
CA GLY A 90 7.18 -2.08 -28.76
C GLY A 90 6.94 -2.98 -27.54
N GLY A 91 6.93 -2.44 -26.31
CA GLY A 91 6.65 -3.18 -25.08
C GLY A 91 5.32 -3.95 -25.11
N GLY A 92 4.28 -3.42 -25.76
CA GLY A 92 3.04 -4.16 -26.03
C GLY A 92 3.22 -5.45 -26.84
N ALA A 93 4.11 -5.46 -27.84
CA ALA A 93 4.42 -6.66 -28.62
C ALA A 93 5.35 -7.62 -27.85
N ALA A 94 6.34 -7.08 -27.13
CA ALA A 94 7.27 -7.88 -26.33
C ALA A 94 6.57 -8.61 -25.17
N SER A 95 5.65 -7.94 -24.46
CA SER A 95 4.85 -8.53 -23.37
C SER A 95 3.89 -9.63 -23.84
N SER A 96 3.53 -9.61 -25.12
CA SER A 96 2.68 -10.62 -25.78
C SER A 96 3.44 -11.92 -26.14
N MET A 97 4.76 -11.96 -25.99
CA MET A 97 5.60 -13.14 -26.25
C MET A 97 6.03 -13.88 -24.96
N ALA A 98 6.43 -15.15 -25.09
CA ALA A 98 7.01 -15.93 -24.01
C ALA A 98 8.46 -15.48 -23.72
N SER A 99 8.87 -15.47 -22.45
CA SER A 99 10.21 -15.04 -22.03
C SER A 99 11.29 -16.11 -22.28
N GLY A 100 12.56 -15.70 -22.46
CA GLY A 100 13.74 -16.57 -22.40
C GLY A 100 14.39 -16.97 -23.73
N GLN A 101 13.91 -16.46 -24.87
CA GLN A 101 14.52 -16.64 -26.21
C GLN A 101 14.67 -15.30 -26.97
N SER A 102 14.76 -14.17 -26.26
CA SER A 102 14.92 -12.83 -26.83
C SER A 102 16.39 -12.56 -27.22
N ASP A 103 16.58 -11.81 -28.32
CA ASP A 103 17.85 -11.17 -28.63
C ASP A 103 18.07 -9.96 -27.71
N ALA A 104 19.33 -9.55 -27.51
CA ALA A 104 19.69 -8.47 -26.58
C ALA A 104 18.92 -7.16 -26.80
N ASP A 105 18.58 -6.82 -28.05
CA ASP A 105 17.83 -5.62 -28.40
C ASP A 105 16.39 -5.63 -27.82
N LEU A 106 15.74 -6.80 -27.74
CA LEU A 106 14.41 -6.97 -27.15
C LEU A 106 14.44 -6.89 -25.63
N ASP A 107 15.55 -7.32 -25.01
CA ASP A 107 15.75 -7.21 -23.57
C ASP A 107 15.99 -5.74 -23.16
N PHE A 108 16.73 -4.96 -23.94
CA PHE A 108 16.87 -3.50 -23.71
C PHE A 108 15.54 -2.75 -23.84
N ALA A 109 14.72 -3.09 -24.84
CA ALA A 109 13.39 -2.53 -25.01
C ALA A 109 12.42 -2.89 -23.87
N SER A 110 12.75 -3.86 -23.02
CA SER A 110 11.93 -4.26 -21.87
C SER A 110 12.34 -3.57 -20.56
N VAL A 111 13.42 -2.78 -20.56
CA VAL A 111 13.85 -2.00 -19.40
C VAL A 111 13.02 -0.72 -19.33
N GLN A 112 12.22 -0.61 -18.27
CA GLN A 112 11.41 0.58 -17.96
C GLN A 112 12.19 1.57 -17.08
N ARG A 113 11.71 2.81 -17.00
CA ARG A 113 12.31 3.88 -16.18
C ARG A 113 11.21 4.71 -15.53
N ASP A 114 11.20 4.76 -14.21
CA ASP A 114 10.29 5.54 -13.41
C ASP A 114 10.86 6.90 -12.96
N ASN A 115 9.98 7.87 -12.76
CA ASN A 115 10.26 9.16 -12.12
C ASN A 115 9.01 9.65 -11.34
N PRO A 116 8.76 9.10 -10.14
CA PRO A 116 7.49 9.30 -9.44
C PRO A 116 7.21 10.77 -9.05
N GLU A 117 8.24 11.58 -8.82
CA GLU A 117 8.09 13.03 -8.58
C GLU A 117 7.44 13.76 -9.77
N MET A 118 7.74 13.35 -11.00
CA MET A 118 7.10 13.87 -12.21
C MET A 118 5.61 13.54 -12.21
N GLU A 119 5.25 12.30 -11.86
CA GLU A 119 3.85 11.88 -11.79
C GLU A 119 3.12 12.61 -10.66
N ARG A 120 3.78 12.87 -9.52
CA ARG A 120 3.20 13.70 -8.45
C ARG A 120 2.89 15.11 -8.93
N ARG A 121 3.78 15.75 -9.69
CA ARG A 121 3.52 17.08 -10.27
C ARG A 121 2.32 17.07 -11.23
N CYS A 122 2.19 16.01 -12.04
CA CYS A 122 1.03 15.84 -12.91
C CYS A 122 -0.25 15.67 -12.10
N GLN A 123 -0.20 14.85 -11.03
CA GLN A 123 -1.33 14.64 -10.13
C GLN A 123 -1.78 15.94 -9.48
N GLU A 124 -0.87 16.83 -9.06
CA GLU A 124 -1.26 18.14 -8.52
C GLU A 124 -2.02 19.00 -9.54
N VAL A 125 -1.65 18.96 -10.82
CA VAL A 125 -2.41 19.66 -11.89
C VAL A 125 -3.79 19.04 -12.06
N ILE A 126 -3.87 17.70 -12.12
CA ILE A 126 -5.14 16.97 -12.19
C ILE A 126 -6.01 17.33 -10.99
N ASP A 127 -5.41 17.44 -9.81
CA ASP A 127 -6.08 17.82 -8.57
C ASP A 127 -6.66 19.23 -8.63
N ARG A 128 -5.86 20.20 -9.05
CA ARG A 128 -6.37 21.57 -9.26
C ARG A 128 -7.52 21.58 -10.26
N CYS A 129 -7.44 20.79 -11.34
CA CYS A 129 -8.49 20.73 -12.36
C CYS A 129 -9.82 20.22 -11.80
N TRP A 130 -9.85 19.09 -11.10
CA TRP A 130 -11.13 18.58 -10.55
C TRP A 130 -11.62 19.40 -9.33
N GLN A 131 -10.71 20.02 -8.56
CA GLN A 131 -11.08 20.89 -7.44
C GLN A 131 -11.84 22.14 -7.88
N LEU A 132 -11.67 22.59 -9.13
CA LEU A 132 -12.46 23.67 -9.75
C LEU A 132 -13.94 23.30 -10.00
N GLY A 133 -14.34 22.04 -9.80
CA GLY A 133 -15.73 21.60 -9.93
C GLY A 133 -16.26 21.75 -11.35
N GLU A 134 -17.33 22.53 -11.52
CA GLU A 134 -17.91 22.83 -12.84
C GLU A 134 -16.94 23.58 -13.76
N GLN A 135 -15.95 24.29 -13.18
CA GLN A 135 -14.95 25.02 -13.95
C GLN A 135 -13.76 24.15 -14.40
N ASN A 136 -13.78 22.84 -14.11
CA ASN A 136 -12.73 21.90 -14.55
C ASN A 136 -12.42 22.08 -16.05
N PRO A 137 -11.16 22.36 -16.43
CA PRO A 137 -10.78 22.57 -17.83
C PRO A 137 -10.64 21.27 -18.62
N ILE A 138 -10.51 20.13 -17.95
CA ILE A 138 -10.34 18.82 -18.59
C ILE A 138 -11.69 18.37 -19.15
N LEU A 139 -11.76 18.23 -20.48
CA LEU A 139 -12.89 17.60 -21.16
C LEU A 139 -12.73 16.07 -21.15
N PHE A 140 -11.50 15.62 -21.43
CA PHE A 140 -11.13 14.21 -21.49
C PHE A 140 -9.68 14.07 -21.03
N ILE A 141 -9.37 12.97 -20.35
CA ILE A 141 -8.01 12.59 -19.94
C ILE A 141 -7.84 11.08 -20.07
N HIS A 142 -6.67 10.63 -20.51
CA HIS A 142 -6.29 9.22 -20.61
C HIS A 142 -4.82 9.05 -20.23
N ASP A 143 -4.45 7.88 -19.70
CA ASP A 143 -3.07 7.52 -19.43
C ASP A 143 -2.30 7.23 -20.73
N VAL A 144 -0.97 7.32 -20.67
CA VAL A 144 -0.07 6.86 -21.73
C VAL A 144 0.68 5.63 -21.22
N GLY A 145 0.43 4.48 -21.85
CA GLY A 145 1.07 3.21 -21.51
C GLY A 145 1.60 2.49 -22.75
N ALA A 146 1.16 1.25 -22.95
CA ALA A 146 1.59 0.42 -24.08
C ALA A 146 1.32 1.11 -25.43
N GLY A 147 2.33 1.13 -26.30
CA GLY A 147 2.27 1.84 -27.60
C GLY A 147 2.40 3.37 -27.52
N GLY A 148 2.55 3.96 -26.33
CA GLY A 148 2.80 5.39 -26.17
C GLY A 148 1.70 6.29 -26.73
N LEU A 149 2.10 7.42 -27.31
CA LEU A 149 1.16 8.39 -27.92
C LEU A 149 0.44 7.79 -29.13
N SER A 150 1.03 6.79 -29.79
CA SER A 150 0.44 6.10 -30.92
C SER A 150 -0.82 5.30 -30.58
N ASN A 151 -1.00 4.93 -29.31
CA ASN A 151 -2.25 4.36 -28.81
C ASN A 151 -3.12 5.43 -28.15
N ALA A 152 -2.55 6.18 -27.20
CA ALA A 152 -3.30 7.07 -26.33
C ALA A 152 -3.99 8.24 -27.06
N MET A 153 -3.32 8.88 -28.03
CA MET A 153 -3.92 10.01 -28.75
C MET A 153 -5.06 9.57 -29.69
N PRO A 154 -4.90 8.50 -30.50
CA PRO A 154 -6.01 7.96 -31.29
C PRO A 154 -7.19 7.49 -30.44
N GLU A 155 -6.96 6.81 -29.32
CA GLU A 155 -8.03 6.41 -28.38
C GLU A 155 -8.79 7.63 -27.86
N LEU A 156 -8.07 8.65 -27.38
CA LEU A 156 -8.67 9.87 -26.85
C LEU A 156 -9.58 10.57 -27.88
N VAL A 157 -9.12 10.78 -29.12
CA VAL A 157 -9.96 11.47 -30.13
C VAL A 157 -11.09 10.58 -30.63
N SER A 158 -10.86 9.27 -30.77
CA SER A 158 -11.87 8.30 -31.20
C SER A 158 -13.02 8.20 -30.19
N ASP A 159 -12.72 8.12 -28.89
CA ASP A 159 -13.71 8.08 -27.83
C ASP A 159 -14.55 9.37 -27.77
N GLY A 160 -13.95 10.51 -28.12
CA GLY A 160 -14.65 11.78 -28.29
C GLY A 160 -15.40 11.93 -29.62
N GLY A 161 -15.33 10.95 -30.53
CA GLY A 161 -15.94 11.02 -31.85
C GLY A 161 -15.32 12.09 -32.76
N ARG A 162 -13.99 12.26 -32.70
CA ARG A 162 -13.20 13.27 -33.42
C ARG A 162 -12.00 12.63 -34.13
N GLY A 163 -11.44 13.34 -35.10
CA GLY A 163 -10.07 13.11 -35.56
C GLY A 163 -9.07 14.00 -34.82
N GLY A 164 -7.80 13.91 -35.22
CA GLY A 164 -6.73 14.68 -34.61
C GLY A 164 -5.68 15.11 -35.63
N ARG A 165 -5.31 16.40 -35.58
CA ARG A 165 -4.17 16.95 -36.33
C ARG A 165 -3.08 17.33 -35.35
N PHE A 166 -1.94 16.65 -35.46
CA PHE A 166 -0.81 16.74 -34.56
C PHE A 166 0.43 17.29 -35.28
N ASN A 167 1.37 17.82 -34.50
CA ASN A 167 2.70 18.21 -34.94
C ASN A 167 3.75 17.55 -34.05
N LEU A 168 4.60 16.72 -34.67
CA LEU A 168 5.61 15.90 -33.99
C LEU A 168 6.59 16.75 -33.17
N ARG A 169 6.94 17.94 -33.68
CA ARG A 169 7.96 18.81 -33.07
C ARG A 169 7.48 19.62 -31.89
N ASP A 170 6.19 19.54 -31.56
CA ASP A 170 5.64 20.13 -30.34
C ASP A 170 5.74 19.17 -29.14
N ILE A 171 6.00 17.88 -29.38
CA ILE A 171 6.16 16.88 -28.31
C ILE A 171 7.49 17.15 -27.57
N LEU A 172 7.42 17.26 -26.24
CA LEU A 172 8.62 17.38 -25.40
C LEU A 172 9.49 16.11 -25.53
N ASN A 173 10.77 16.29 -25.87
CA ASN A 173 11.68 15.20 -26.19
C ASN A 173 13.10 15.50 -25.66
N ASP A 174 13.62 14.62 -24.82
CA ASP A 174 14.99 14.71 -24.26
C ASP A 174 16.03 13.98 -25.13
N GLU A 175 15.60 13.23 -26.14
CA GLU A 175 16.44 12.53 -27.11
C GLU A 175 16.21 13.06 -28.54
N PRO A 176 16.90 14.15 -28.94
CA PRO A 176 16.66 14.80 -30.23
C PRO A 176 17.01 13.93 -31.45
N GLY A 177 17.70 12.80 -31.25
CA GLY A 177 18.04 11.83 -32.30
C GLY A 177 16.90 10.86 -32.66
N MET A 178 15.81 10.83 -31.91
CA MET A 178 14.70 9.91 -32.15
C MET A 178 14.02 10.16 -33.50
N SER A 179 13.74 9.08 -34.21
CA SER A 179 12.90 9.04 -35.41
C SER A 179 11.43 9.37 -35.08
N PRO A 180 10.60 9.73 -36.08
CA PRO A 180 9.16 9.93 -35.85
C PRO A 180 8.46 8.73 -35.22
N LEU A 181 8.89 7.51 -35.56
CA LEU A 181 8.36 6.27 -34.97
C LEU A 181 8.68 6.21 -33.47
N GLU A 182 9.93 6.46 -33.10
CA GLU A 182 10.35 6.41 -31.70
C GLU A 182 9.64 7.49 -30.90
N VAL A 183 9.54 8.73 -31.40
CA VAL A 183 8.87 9.84 -30.68
C VAL A 183 7.38 9.52 -30.43
N TRP A 184 6.71 8.89 -31.39
CA TRP A 184 5.28 8.61 -31.31
C TRP A 184 4.95 7.32 -30.53
N CYS A 185 5.81 6.30 -30.61
CA CYS A 185 5.53 4.95 -30.10
C CYS A 185 6.31 4.55 -28.85
N ASN A 186 7.25 5.36 -28.35
CA ASN A 186 7.93 5.07 -27.09
C ASN A 186 6.94 5.01 -25.91
N GLU A 187 7.24 4.15 -24.96
CA GLU A 187 6.49 3.95 -23.72
C GLU A 187 7.19 4.68 -22.57
N SER A 188 7.72 5.90 -22.81
CA SER A 188 8.20 6.76 -21.72
C SER A 188 7.08 6.98 -20.70
N GLN A 189 7.44 6.93 -19.42
CA GLN A 189 6.54 6.95 -18.28
C GLN A 189 6.09 8.38 -17.89
N GLU A 190 5.20 8.47 -16.90
CA GLU A 190 4.67 9.71 -16.31
C GLU A 190 4.06 10.69 -17.33
N ARG A 191 3.24 10.17 -18.26
CA ARG A 191 2.56 10.97 -19.29
C ARG A 191 1.06 10.70 -19.32
N TYR A 192 0.32 11.77 -19.58
CA TYR A 192 -1.13 11.78 -19.75
C TYR A 192 -1.49 12.53 -21.03
N VAL A 193 -2.53 12.08 -21.73
CA VAL A 193 -3.11 12.84 -22.83
C VAL A 193 -4.44 13.44 -22.40
N LEU A 194 -4.68 14.69 -22.75
CA LEU A 194 -5.90 15.39 -22.34
C LEU A 194 -6.40 16.38 -23.39
N ALA A 195 -7.72 16.58 -23.39
CA ALA A 195 -8.42 17.55 -24.23
C ALA A 195 -8.90 18.72 -23.37
N VAL A 196 -8.54 19.94 -23.78
CA VAL A 196 -8.94 21.20 -23.12
C VAL A 196 -9.50 22.16 -24.16
N SER A 197 -10.57 22.89 -23.82
CA SER A 197 -11.13 23.89 -24.72
C SER A 197 -10.18 25.08 -24.89
N PRO A 198 -10.07 25.71 -26.08
CA PRO A 198 -9.11 26.78 -26.33
C PRO A 198 -9.21 27.98 -25.37
N ASP A 199 -10.42 28.31 -24.92
CA ASP A 199 -10.70 29.39 -23.96
C ASP A 199 -10.21 29.08 -22.54
N LYS A 200 -10.11 27.79 -22.18
CA LYS A 200 -9.61 27.34 -20.87
C LYS A 200 -8.13 27.01 -20.87
N LEU A 201 -7.46 27.05 -22.03
CA LEU A 201 -6.02 26.79 -22.12
C LEU A 201 -5.23 27.70 -21.16
N PRO A 202 -5.39 29.04 -21.13
CA PRO A 202 -4.59 29.91 -20.24
C PRO A 202 -4.70 29.55 -18.76
N LEU A 203 -5.87 29.08 -18.32
CA LEU A 203 -6.06 28.56 -16.97
C LEU A 203 -5.22 27.29 -16.76
N PHE A 204 -5.30 26.33 -17.68
CA PHE A 204 -4.51 25.10 -17.62
C PHE A 204 -2.99 25.40 -17.58
N GLU A 205 -2.51 26.32 -18.43
CA GLU A 205 -1.09 26.72 -18.43
C GLU A 205 -0.67 27.31 -17.08
N GLN A 206 -1.51 28.14 -16.46
CA GLN A 206 -1.26 28.69 -15.13
C GLN A 206 -1.16 27.60 -14.05
N LEU A 207 -2.03 26.59 -14.11
CA LEU A 207 -1.99 25.45 -13.18
C LEU A 207 -0.68 24.67 -13.35
N CYS A 208 -0.33 24.29 -14.59
CA CYS A 208 0.93 23.61 -14.88
C CYS A 208 2.17 24.40 -14.43
N GLN A 209 2.20 25.70 -14.71
CA GLN A 209 3.32 26.57 -14.30
C GLN A 209 3.45 26.67 -12.78
N ARG A 210 2.33 26.72 -12.04
CA ARG A 210 2.36 26.77 -10.58
C ARG A 210 2.93 25.49 -9.99
N GLU A 211 2.54 24.33 -10.52
CA GLU A 211 2.94 23.00 -10.04
C GLU A 211 4.23 22.48 -10.69
N ARG A 212 4.82 23.24 -11.62
CA ARG A 212 6.01 22.87 -12.42
C ARG A 212 5.80 21.59 -13.22
N ALA A 213 4.56 21.27 -13.59
CA ALA A 213 4.27 20.13 -14.44
C ALA A 213 4.53 20.51 -15.91
N PRO A 214 5.44 19.83 -16.63
CA PRO A 214 5.65 20.09 -18.04
C PRO A 214 4.41 19.66 -18.83
N TYR A 215 4.08 20.40 -19.87
CA TYR A 215 3.02 20.04 -20.80
C TYR A 215 3.34 20.60 -22.18
N ALA A 216 2.72 20.03 -23.21
CA ALA A 216 2.74 20.57 -24.55
C ALA A 216 1.39 20.39 -25.24
N VAL A 217 0.91 21.45 -25.89
CA VAL A 217 -0.18 21.35 -26.87
C VAL A 217 0.45 20.80 -28.15
N ILE A 218 0.10 19.57 -28.52
CA ILE A 218 0.72 18.88 -29.67
C ILE A 218 -0.22 18.77 -30.86
N GLY A 219 -1.48 19.19 -30.72
CA GLY A 219 -2.47 19.11 -31.78
C GLY A 219 -3.83 19.69 -31.42
N GLU A 220 -4.77 19.50 -32.35
CA GLU A 220 -6.15 19.94 -32.24
C GLU A 220 -7.12 18.84 -32.67
N ALA A 221 -8.25 18.74 -31.99
CA ALA A 221 -9.34 17.86 -32.37
C ALA A 221 -10.03 18.38 -33.64
N THR A 222 -10.36 17.49 -34.56
CA THR A 222 -10.98 17.82 -35.85
C THR A 222 -12.34 17.15 -36.00
N GLU A 223 -13.21 17.73 -36.84
CA GLU A 223 -14.51 17.13 -37.17
C GLU A 223 -14.34 15.88 -38.04
N GLU A 224 -13.41 15.94 -38.99
CA GLU A 224 -13.06 14.81 -39.85
C GLU A 224 -12.42 13.69 -39.00
N LEU A 225 -12.87 12.45 -39.16
CA LEU A 225 -12.35 11.29 -38.42
C LEU A 225 -11.02 10.79 -39.03
N HIS A 226 -10.04 11.68 -39.04
CA HIS A 226 -8.74 11.49 -39.65
C HIS A 226 -7.62 11.74 -38.65
N LEU A 227 -6.56 10.93 -38.74
CA LEU A 227 -5.35 11.11 -37.93
C LEU A 227 -4.24 11.66 -38.83
N THR A 228 -3.75 12.85 -38.50
CA THR A 228 -2.63 13.49 -39.21
C THR A 228 -1.53 13.82 -38.22
N LEU A 229 -0.30 13.39 -38.48
CA LEU A 229 0.89 13.81 -37.75
C LEU A 229 1.82 14.49 -38.75
N ASN A 230 2.06 15.79 -38.55
CA ASN A 230 2.99 16.56 -39.37
C ASN A 230 4.36 16.62 -38.70
N ASP A 231 5.41 16.75 -39.48
CA ASP A 231 6.76 17.01 -39.00
C ASP A 231 7.33 18.26 -39.67
N THR A 232 7.39 19.36 -38.92
CA THR A 232 7.91 20.65 -39.39
C THR A 232 9.42 20.66 -39.62
N HIS A 233 10.18 19.71 -39.05
CA HIS A 233 11.62 19.62 -39.27
C HIS A 233 11.96 19.01 -40.62
N PHE A 234 11.22 17.97 -41.03
CA PHE A 234 11.40 17.29 -42.31
C PHE A 234 10.45 17.77 -43.41
N ASP A 235 9.54 18.69 -43.10
CA ASP A 235 8.52 19.22 -44.00
C ASP A 235 7.71 18.09 -44.67
N ASN A 236 7.26 17.13 -43.85
CA ASN A 236 6.50 15.97 -44.32
C ASN A 236 5.40 15.55 -43.33
N GLN A 237 4.69 14.47 -43.65
CA GLN A 237 3.58 13.94 -42.87
C GLN A 237 3.83 12.47 -42.53
N PRO A 238 4.45 12.15 -41.38
CA PRO A 238 4.69 10.76 -40.97
C PRO A 238 3.42 9.91 -40.87
N ILE A 239 2.28 10.49 -40.51
CA ILE A 239 0.98 9.80 -40.44
C ILE A 239 -0.06 10.65 -41.17
N ASP A 240 -0.77 10.02 -42.10
CA ASP A 240 -1.89 10.59 -42.84
C ASP A 240 -2.85 9.43 -43.17
N MET A 241 -3.79 9.14 -42.26
CA MET A 241 -4.76 8.07 -42.49
C MET A 241 -6.11 8.27 -41.76
N PRO A 242 -7.22 7.75 -42.32
CA PRO A 242 -8.50 7.65 -41.64
C PRO A 242 -8.42 6.82 -40.35
N LEU A 243 -9.18 7.20 -39.32
CA LEU A 243 -9.19 6.47 -38.04
C LEU A 243 -9.75 5.05 -38.16
N ASP A 244 -10.69 4.81 -39.07
CA ASP A 244 -11.26 3.47 -39.30
C ASP A 244 -10.27 2.49 -39.93
N VAL A 245 -9.26 2.99 -40.65
CA VAL A 245 -8.14 2.19 -41.15
C VAL A 245 -7.20 1.82 -39.99
N LEU A 246 -6.90 2.76 -39.09
CA LEU A 246 -6.01 2.53 -37.94
C LEU A 246 -6.63 1.64 -36.87
N LEU A 247 -7.89 1.91 -36.51
CA LEU A 247 -8.64 1.22 -35.47
C LEU A 247 -9.49 0.06 -36.02
N GLY A 248 -9.38 -0.20 -37.33
CA GLY A 248 -10.05 -1.29 -38.01
C GLY A 248 -9.66 -2.64 -37.42
N LYS A 249 -10.65 -3.38 -36.92
CA LYS A 249 -10.42 -4.69 -36.30
C LYS A 249 -10.37 -5.78 -37.37
N THR A 250 -9.38 -6.66 -37.29
CA THR A 250 -9.38 -7.94 -38.00
C THR A 250 -10.54 -8.82 -37.50
N PRO A 251 -10.91 -9.90 -38.22
CA PRO A 251 -11.96 -10.81 -37.76
C PRO A 251 -11.69 -11.31 -36.34
N LYS A 252 -12.77 -11.46 -35.53
CA LYS A 252 -12.66 -11.96 -34.16
C LYS A 252 -11.94 -13.32 -34.13
N MET A 253 -11.01 -13.48 -33.20
CA MET A 253 -10.29 -14.74 -32.98
C MET A 253 -11.27 -15.85 -32.60
N THR A 254 -11.12 -17.02 -33.19
CA THR A 254 -11.78 -18.26 -32.77
C THR A 254 -10.73 -19.18 -32.16
N ARG A 255 -10.95 -19.65 -30.93
CA ARG A 255 -10.10 -20.66 -30.27
C ARG A 255 -10.88 -21.96 -30.19
N ASP A 256 -10.38 -22.99 -30.87
CA ASP A 256 -10.90 -24.36 -30.80
C ASP A 256 -9.95 -25.18 -29.94
N VAL A 257 -10.40 -25.56 -28.73
CA VAL A 257 -9.56 -26.06 -27.65
C VAL A 257 -10.24 -27.21 -26.92
N GLU A 258 -9.43 -28.11 -26.35
CA GLU A 258 -9.90 -29.30 -25.65
C GLU A 258 -9.68 -29.19 -24.13
N THR A 259 -10.64 -29.68 -23.35
CA THR A 259 -10.49 -29.80 -21.89
C THR A 259 -9.48 -30.88 -21.56
N LYS A 260 -8.50 -30.54 -20.70
CA LYS A 260 -7.62 -31.51 -20.05
C LYS A 260 -7.81 -31.44 -18.53
N GLN A 261 -8.00 -32.60 -17.91
CA GLN A 261 -8.21 -32.73 -16.47
C GLN A 261 -7.22 -33.75 -15.91
N VAL A 262 -6.49 -33.35 -14.88
CA VAL A 262 -5.60 -34.26 -14.17
C VAL A 262 -6.40 -35.14 -13.20
N CYS A 263 -5.96 -36.37 -13.01
CA CYS A 263 -6.34 -37.18 -11.85
C CYS A 263 -5.27 -36.97 -10.77
N GLY A 264 -5.65 -36.31 -9.68
CA GLY A 264 -4.75 -36.09 -8.56
C GLY A 264 -4.28 -37.40 -7.92
N THR A 265 -3.22 -37.31 -7.11
CA THR A 265 -2.67 -38.46 -6.37
C THR A 265 -2.76 -38.17 -4.88
N ALA A 266 -3.28 -39.12 -4.10
CA ALA A 266 -3.37 -38.96 -2.66
C ALA A 266 -2.01 -38.57 -2.06
N LEU A 267 -2.01 -37.62 -1.13
CA LEU A 267 -0.81 -37.15 -0.46
C LEU A 267 -0.10 -38.33 0.19
N ASN A 268 1.17 -38.57 -0.15
CA ASN A 268 2.00 -39.50 0.57
C ASN A 268 2.41 -38.87 1.92
N ARG A 269 2.03 -39.54 3.01
CA ARG A 269 2.20 -39.05 4.38
C ARG A 269 3.25 -39.80 5.18
N ASP A 270 3.95 -40.77 4.58
CA ASP A 270 4.90 -41.64 5.29
C ASP A 270 6.01 -40.85 6.01
N GLU A 271 6.41 -39.70 5.44
CA GLU A 271 7.44 -38.80 5.99
C GLU A 271 6.87 -37.52 6.61
N ILE A 272 5.54 -37.42 6.76
CA ILE A 272 4.87 -36.22 7.27
C ILE A 272 4.50 -36.42 8.74
N SER A 273 5.27 -35.79 9.63
CA SER A 273 4.88 -35.61 11.03
C SER A 273 4.28 -34.22 11.25
N LEU A 274 3.38 -34.08 12.23
CA LEU A 274 2.74 -32.80 12.53
C LEU A 274 3.77 -31.71 12.89
N SER A 275 4.77 -32.03 13.71
CA SER A 275 5.81 -31.06 14.09
C SER A 275 6.68 -30.60 12.90
N ASP A 276 7.05 -31.52 12.00
CA ASP A 276 7.81 -31.17 10.80
C ASP A 276 6.95 -30.35 9.82
N ALA A 277 5.67 -30.72 9.65
CA ALA A 277 4.72 -30.00 8.81
C ALA A 277 4.53 -28.55 9.28
N VAL A 278 4.30 -28.34 10.59
CA VAL A 278 4.20 -27.00 11.18
C VAL A 278 5.45 -26.20 10.87
N LYS A 279 6.64 -26.75 11.13
CA LYS A 279 7.90 -26.05 10.88
C LYS A 279 8.03 -25.69 9.40
N ARG A 280 7.86 -26.63 8.48
CA ARG A 280 8.03 -26.36 7.04
C ARG A 280 7.03 -25.33 6.50
N VAL A 281 5.75 -25.44 6.90
CA VAL A 281 4.71 -24.49 6.48
C VAL A 281 5.03 -23.08 6.97
N MET A 282 5.50 -22.91 8.21
CA MET A 282 5.94 -21.59 8.71
C MET A 282 7.11 -20.99 7.92
N HIS A 283 7.93 -21.80 7.25
CA HIS A 283 9.05 -21.33 6.42
C HIS A 283 8.68 -21.20 4.94
N LEU A 284 7.47 -21.55 4.52
CA LEU A 284 7.04 -21.32 3.14
C LEU A 284 6.84 -19.80 2.96
N PRO A 285 7.52 -19.12 2.03
CA PRO A 285 7.43 -17.66 1.91
C PRO A 285 6.01 -17.11 1.70
N GLY A 286 5.12 -17.90 1.09
CA GLY A 286 3.69 -17.56 0.96
C GLY A 286 2.96 -17.47 2.30
N VAL A 287 3.38 -18.24 3.29
CA VAL A 287 2.84 -18.26 4.66
C VAL A 287 3.63 -17.34 5.59
N ALA A 288 4.96 -17.37 5.49
CA ALA A 288 5.89 -16.69 6.40
C ALA A 288 5.67 -15.17 6.52
N GLU A 289 6.27 -14.54 7.53
CA GLU A 289 6.12 -13.10 7.78
C GLU A 289 6.50 -12.22 6.59
N LYS A 290 5.75 -11.14 6.36
CA LYS A 290 5.89 -10.27 5.18
C LYS A 290 6.55 -8.91 5.44
N THR A 291 7.18 -8.69 6.60
CA THR A 291 7.73 -7.36 7.00
C THR A 291 8.59 -6.71 5.91
N PHE A 292 9.46 -7.48 5.24
CA PHE A 292 10.36 -6.98 4.20
C PHE A 292 9.65 -6.36 2.98
N LEU A 293 8.38 -6.70 2.76
CA LEU A 293 7.52 -6.12 1.71
C LEU A 293 6.71 -4.92 2.18
N ILE A 294 6.53 -4.79 3.51
CA ILE A 294 5.57 -3.87 4.13
C ILE A 294 6.25 -2.62 4.63
N THR A 295 7.38 -2.76 5.35
CA THR A 295 8.06 -1.62 6.00
C THR A 295 8.88 -0.78 5.04
N ILE A 296 9.10 -1.26 3.82
CA ILE A 296 9.72 -0.49 2.74
C ILE A 296 8.77 0.52 2.09
N GLY A 297 7.46 0.35 2.27
CA GLY A 297 6.42 1.23 1.74
C GLY A 297 5.79 2.09 2.82
N ASP A 298 5.42 3.32 2.47
CA ASP A 298 4.63 4.23 3.30
C ASP A 298 3.23 3.63 3.53
N ARG A 299 2.72 3.78 4.75
CA ARG A 299 1.40 3.29 5.19
C ARG A 299 0.60 4.35 5.97
N SER A 300 0.93 5.61 5.79
CA SER A 300 0.39 6.70 6.61
C SER A 300 0.14 8.00 5.85
N VAL A 301 0.81 8.22 4.71
CA VAL A 301 0.57 9.37 3.83
C VAL A 301 -0.92 9.49 3.51
N THR A 302 -1.40 10.73 3.43
CA THR A 302 -2.80 11.19 3.43
C THR A 302 -3.46 11.35 4.80
N GLY A 303 -2.93 10.73 5.87
CA GLY A 303 -3.55 10.76 7.20
C GLY A 303 -4.93 10.07 7.28
N MET A 304 -5.30 9.30 6.24
CA MET A 304 -6.60 8.61 6.14
C MET A 304 -6.49 7.09 6.32
N VAL A 305 -5.32 6.54 6.63
CA VAL A 305 -5.16 5.09 6.81
C VAL A 305 -5.67 4.67 8.18
N ALA A 306 -6.77 3.92 8.23
CA ALA A 306 -7.34 3.41 9.47
C ALA A 306 -6.85 1.99 9.81
N ARG A 307 -6.63 1.16 8.79
CA ARG A 307 -6.06 -0.18 8.96
C ARG A 307 -5.01 -0.44 7.89
N ASP A 308 -3.77 -0.54 8.34
CA ASP A 308 -2.65 -1.09 7.58
C ASP A 308 -2.40 -2.56 7.96
N GLN A 309 -1.39 -3.17 7.33
CA GLN A 309 -1.01 -4.57 7.49
C GLN A 309 -0.56 -4.92 8.92
N MET A 310 0.06 -3.96 9.63
CA MET A 310 0.66 -4.19 10.93
C MET A 310 -0.40 -4.11 12.03
N VAL A 311 -0.50 -5.14 12.87
CA VAL A 311 -1.59 -5.27 13.84
C VAL A 311 -1.06 -5.28 15.28
N GLY A 312 -1.76 -4.55 16.15
CA GLY A 312 -1.58 -4.59 17.60
C GLY A 312 -0.28 -3.94 18.11
N PRO A 313 -0.04 -4.00 19.43
CA PRO A 313 1.15 -3.42 20.08
C PRO A 313 2.48 -3.94 19.53
N TRP A 314 2.53 -5.19 19.05
CA TRP A 314 3.74 -5.79 18.49
C TRP A 314 3.87 -5.60 16.97
N GLN A 315 2.95 -4.84 16.35
CA GLN A 315 2.97 -4.47 14.93
C GLN A 315 3.24 -5.67 14.00
N VAL A 316 2.44 -6.74 14.13
CA VAL A 316 2.62 -7.99 13.38
C VAL A 316 1.85 -7.93 12.04
N PRO A 317 2.47 -8.26 10.89
CA PRO A 317 1.91 -7.98 9.55
C PRO A 317 0.88 -9.02 9.08
N VAL A 318 -0.31 -9.06 9.70
CA VAL A 318 -1.35 -10.08 9.41
C VAL A 318 -2.76 -9.51 9.25
N ALA A 319 -2.91 -8.19 9.07
CA ALA A 319 -4.24 -7.64 8.79
C ALA A 319 -4.81 -8.23 7.48
N ASN A 320 -6.02 -8.79 7.56
CA ASN A 320 -6.68 -9.45 6.42
C ASN A 320 -6.99 -8.47 5.27
N CYS A 321 -7.31 -7.22 5.60
CA CYS A 321 -7.66 -6.19 4.63
C CYS A 321 -7.11 -4.81 5.02
N ALA A 322 -7.06 -3.91 4.05
CA ALA A 322 -6.78 -2.50 4.26
C ALA A 322 -8.07 -1.71 4.46
N VAL A 323 -8.02 -0.67 5.28
CA VAL A 323 -9.14 0.28 5.48
C VAL A 323 -8.63 1.71 5.49
N THR A 324 -9.26 2.58 4.71
CA THR A 324 -9.04 4.03 4.71
C THR A 324 -10.31 4.78 5.10
N THR A 325 -10.19 5.93 5.74
CA THR A 325 -11.30 6.88 5.89
C THR A 325 -11.54 7.61 4.58
N ALA A 326 -12.79 7.89 4.25
CA ALA A 326 -13.15 8.60 3.02
C ALA A 326 -12.71 10.07 3.03
N SER A 327 -12.53 10.63 4.22
CA SER A 327 -12.05 12.00 4.45
C SER A 327 -11.42 12.13 5.84
N LEU A 328 -10.69 13.23 6.03
CA LEU A 328 -10.06 13.60 7.31
C LEU A 328 -11.04 14.03 8.41
N ASP A 329 -12.34 13.99 8.14
CA ASP A 329 -13.43 14.38 9.07
C ASP A 329 -14.57 13.35 9.14
N SER A 330 -14.38 12.15 8.59
CA SER A 330 -15.38 11.09 8.56
C SER A 330 -14.86 9.78 9.15
N TYR A 331 -15.79 8.92 9.57
CA TYR A 331 -15.54 7.51 9.87
C TYR A 331 -16.11 6.57 8.79
N HIS A 332 -16.78 7.10 7.77
CA HIS A 332 -16.97 6.34 6.54
C HIS A 332 -15.63 6.12 5.86
N GLY A 333 -15.55 5.12 5.00
CA GLY A 333 -14.28 4.74 4.39
C GLY A 333 -14.38 3.82 3.20
N GLU A 334 -13.24 3.25 2.87
CA GLU A 334 -13.04 2.27 1.83
C GLU A 334 -12.25 1.09 2.42
N ALA A 335 -12.58 -0.12 1.98
CA ALA A 335 -11.83 -1.31 2.34
C ALA A 335 -11.47 -2.11 1.09
N PHE A 336 -10.31 -2.75 1.14
CA PHE A 336 -9.88 -3.65 0.07
C PHE A 336 -9.04 -4.82 0.56
N ALA A 337 -9.22 -5.95 -0.11
CA ALA A 337 -8.59 -7.22 0.21
C ALA A 337 -8.32 -8.02 -1.07
N MET A 338 -7.29 -8.85 -1.04
CA MET A 338 -6.95 -9.76 -2.13
C MET A 338 -7.34 -11.20 -1.81
N GLY A 339 -7.61 -11.98 -2.85
CA GLY A 339 -7.76 -13.43 -2.78
C GLY A 339 -7.18 -14.07 -4.02
N GLU A 340 -6.38 -15.12 -3.85
CA GLU A 340 -5.72 -15.83 -4.94
C GLU A 340 -5.32 -17.24 -4.51
N ARG A 341 -5.49 -18.22 -5.41
CA ARG A 341 -5.13 -19.61 -5.11
C ARG A 341 -4.61 -20.36 -6.31
N ALA A 342 -3.64 -19.76 -7.00
CA ALA A 342 -3.12 -20.28 -8.26
C ALA A 342 -2.67 -21.76 -8.24
N PRO A 343 -2.02 -22.31 -7.19
CA PRO A 343 -1.66 -23.73 -7.14
C PRO A 343 -2.85 -24.68 -7.31
N VAL A 344 -4.05 -24.29 -6.85
CA VAL A 344 -5.27 -25.10 -7.00
C VAL A 344 -5.62 -25.31 -8.47
N ALA A 345 -5.29 -24.35 -9.36
CA ALA A 345 -5.55 -24.46 -10.79
C ALA A 345 -4.75 -25.58 -11.48
N LEU A 346 -3.74 -26.14 -10.80
CA LEU A 346 -3.01 -27.33 -11.28
C LEU A 346 -3.78 -28.63 -11.08
N LEU A 347 -4.86 -28.60 -10.29
CA LEU A 347 -5.79 -29.69 -10.06
C LEU A 347 -7.18 -29.35 -10.61
N ASP A 348 -7.69 -28.14 -10.33
CA ASP A 348 -9.03 -27.70 -10.74
C ASP A 348 -9.05 -26.19 -11.02
N PHE A 349 -9.18 -25.83 -12.29
CA PHE A 349 -9.22 -24.45 -12.76
C PHE A 349 -10.39 -23.66 -12.15
N ALA A 350 -11.59 -24.25 -12.07
CA ALA A 350 -12.78 -23.56 -11.63
C ALA A 350 -12.77 -23.36 -10.10
N ALA A 351 -12.28 -24.35 -9.34
CA ALA A 351 -12.11 -24.23 -7.90
C ALA A 351 -11.11 -23.12 -7.54
N SER A 352 -10.00 -23.01 -8.28
CA SER A 352 -9.00 -21.94 -8.04
C SER A 352 -9.61 -20.54 -8.14
N ALA A 353 -10.49 -20.34 -9.13
CA ALA A 353 -11.13 -19.05 -9.36
C ALA A 353 -12.23 -18.76 -8.32
N ARG A 354 -12.99 -19.78 -7.92
CA ARG A 354 -14.00 -19.64 -6.85
C ARG A 354 -13.36 -19.37 -5.49
N LEU A 355 -12.24 -20.03 -5.18
CA LEU A 355 -11.47 -19.77 -3.96
C LEU A 355 -10.90 -18.36 -3.95
N ALA A 356 -10.36 -17.85 -5.07
CA ALA A 356 -9.87 -16.47 -5.14
C ALA A 356 -10.98 -15.45 -4.80
N VAL A 357 -12.20 -15.66 -5.29
CA VAL A 357 -13.37 -14.83 -4.91
C VAL A 357 -13.72 -15.01 -3.44
N GLY A 358 -13.78 -16.26 -2.97
CA GLY A 358 -14.16 -16.58 -1.58
C GLY A 358 -13.17 -16.03 -0.55
N GLU A 359 -11.88 -16.14 -0.81
CA GLU A 359 -10.80 -15.62 0.05
C GLU A 359 -10.83 -14.09 0.11
N ALA A 360 -11.03 -13.41 -1.02
CA ALA A 360 -11.17 -11.96 -1.02
C ALA A 360 -12.36 -11.52 -0.14
N LEU A 361 -13.43 -12.31 -0.05
CA LEU A 361 -14.56 -12.05 0.84
C LEU A 361 -14.23 -12.36 2.30
N THR A 362 -13.57 -13.48 2.59
CA THR A 362 -13.20 -13.84 3.98
C THR A 362 -12.20 -12.85 4.55
N ASN A 363 -11.25 -12.36 3.74
CA ASN A 363 -10.33 -11.31 4.16
C ASN A 363 -11.05 -9.99 4.49
N LEU A 364 -12.09 -9.63 3.73
CA LEU A 364 -12.83 -8.37 3.88
C LEU A 364 -13.93 -8.43 4.96
N ALA A 365 -14.36 -9.63 5.36
CA ALA A 365 -15.62 -9.85 6.09
C ALA A 365 -15.71 -9.12 7.44
N ALA A 366 -14.58 -8.90 8.13
CA ALA A 366 -14.53 -8.30 9.47
C ALA A 366 -14.46 -6.77 9.48
N THR A 367 -14.87 -6.13 8.37
CA THR A 367 -15.01 -4.67 8.23
C THR A 367 -16.48 -4.30 8.08
N ASP A 368 -16.93 -3.20 8.69
CA ASP A 368 -18.34 -2.77 8.68
C ASP A 368 -18.78 -2.22 7.30
N ILE A 369 -19.25 -3.10 6.42
CA ILE A 369 -19.63 -2.79 5.03
C ILE A 369 -21.16 -2.77 4.87
N GLY A 370 -21.85 -3.63 5.61
CA GLY A 370 -23.28 -3.91 5.47
C GLY A 370 -23.55 -4.90 4.34
N SER A 371 -24.18 -4.44 3.25
CA SER A 371 -24.62 -5.33 2.18
C SER A 371 -23.47 -5.88 1.34
N LEU A 372 -23.47 -7.21 1.12
CA LEU A 372 -22.56 -7.91 0.21
C LEU A 372 -22.49 -7.27 -1.19
N SER A 373 -23.59 -6.70 -1.69
CA SER A 373 -23.67 -6.05 -3.00
C SER A 373 -22.83 -4.76 -3.13
N ARG A 374 -22.39 -4.17 -2.01
CA ARG A 374 -21.45 -3.02 -2.00
C ARG A 374 -20.05 -3.42 -2.43
N ILE A 375 -19.70 -4.70 -2.35
CA ILE A 375 -18.39 -5.20 -2.78
C ILE A 375 -18.33 -5.24 -4.31
N LYS A 376 -17.22 -4.73 -4.84
CA LYS A 376 -16.87 -4.74 -6.26
C LYS A 376 -15.51 -5.40 -6.44
N LEU A 377 -15.36 -6.19 -7.50
CA LEU A 377 -14.17 -7.00 -7.72
C LEU A 377 -13.38 -6.50 -8.93
N SER A 378 -12.06 -6.50 -8.81
CA SER A 378 -11.15 -6.57 -9.96
C SER A 378 -10.76 -8.02 -10.20
N ALA A 379 -10.86 -8.50 -11.44
CA ALA A 379 -10.40 -9.84 -11.81
C ALA A 379 -9.20 -9.76 -12.77
N ASN A 380 -8.03 -10.20 -12.28
CA ASN A 380 -6.79 -10.19 -13.05
C ASN A 380 -6.38 -11.61 -13.42
N TRP A 381 -6.34 -11.90 -14.73
CA TRP A 381 -6.17 -13.24 -15.28
C TRP A 381 -4.77 -13.45 -15.84
N MET A 382 -3.97 -14.29 -15.21
CA MET A 382 -2.66 -14.68 -15.69
C MET A 382 -2.71 -16.13 -16.19
N SER A 383 -2.37 -16.38 -17.45
CA SER A 383 -2.40 -17.73 -18.04
C SER A 383 -1.34 -17.90 -19.11
N ALA A 384 -0.95 -19.15 -19.37
CA ALA A 384 -0.03 -19.51 -20.44
C ALA A 384 -0.81 -19.94 -21.70
N ALA A 385 -1.51 -19.00 -22.35
CA ALA A 385 -2.40 -19.33 -23.46
C ALA A 385 -1.73 -20.19 -24.54
N GLY A 386 -2.48 -21.18 -25.02
CA GLY A 386 -2.02 -22.23 -25.93
C GLY A 386 -1.18 -23.34 -25.30
N HIS A 387 -0.85 -23.29 -24.00
CA HIS A 387 -0.35 -24.47 -23.29
C HIS A 387 -1.50 -25.49 -23.11
N PRO A 388 -1.26 -26.81 -23.29
CA PRO A 388 -2.35 -27.77 -23.36
C PRO A 388 -3.21 -27.83 -22.08
N GLY A 389 -4.50 -27.52 -22.23
CA GLY A 389 -5.48 -27.49 -21.13
C GLY A 389 -5.78 -26.10 -20.58
N GLU A 390 -4.81 -25.18 -20.62
CA GLU A 390 -4.92 -23.83 -20.01
C GLU A 390 -6.03 -22.98 -20.66
N ASP A 391 -6.21 -23.02 -21.98
CA ASP A 391 -7.26 -22.23 -22.66
C ASP A 391 -8.68 -22.65 -22.25
N ALA A 392 -8.92 -23.97 -22.22
CA ALA A 392 -10.21 -24.53 -21.79
C ALA A 392 -10.41 -24.31 -20.28
N GLY A 393 -9.33 -24.40 -19.50
CA GLY A 393 -9.31 -24.11 -18.07
C GLY A 393 -9.65 -22.66 -17.76
N LEU A 394 -9.02 -21.70 -18.47
CA LEU A 394 -9.31 -20.27 -18.38
C LEU A 394 -10.79 -19.99 -18.66
N TYR A 395 -11.33 -20.55 -19.75
CA TYR A 395 -12.75 -20.37 -20.07
C TYR A 395 -13.66 -20.92 -18.97
N ALA A 396 -13.36 -22.11 -18.44
CA ALA A 396 -14.12 -22.72 -17.35
C ALA A 396 -14.06 -21.89 -16.06
N ALA A 397 -12.89 -21.35 -15.72
CA ALA A 397 -12.67 -20.50 -14.56
C ALA A 397 -13.40 -19.16 -14.68
N VAL A 398 -13.31 -18.49 -15.83
CA VAL A 398 -14.05 -17.24 -16.11
C VAL A 398 -15.55 -17.48 -15.99
N LYS A 399 -16.06 -18.58 -16.56
CA LYS A 399 -17.46 -18.96 -16.43
C LYS A 399 -17.86 -19.21 -14.97
N ALA A 400 -17.05 -19.96 -14.22
CA ALA A 400 -17.33 -20.30 -12.83
C ALA A 400 -17.50 -19.08 -11.91
N VAL A 401 -16.82 -17.97 -12.20
CA VAL A 401 -16.99 -16.72 -11.44
C VAL A 401 -17.98 -15.76 -12.09
N GLY A 402 -17.88 -15.54 -13.41
CA GLY A 402 -18.66 -14.53 -14.13
C GLY A 402 -20.12 -14.90 -14.39
N GLU A 403 -20.42 -16.19 -14.58
CA GLU A 403 -21.77 -16.69 -14.90
C GLU A 403 -22.42 -17.44 -13.74
N GLU A 404 -21.65 -17.88 -12.74
CA GLU A 404 -22.11 -18.76 -11.67
C GLU A 404 -21.94 -18.12 -10.28
N LEU A 405 -20.71 -18.10 -9.72
CA LEU A 405 -20.49 -17.71 -8.32
C LEU A 405 -20.79 -16.22 -8.05
N CYS A 406 -20.21 -15.28 -8.80
CA CYS A 406 -20.42 -13.86 -8.53
C CYS A 406 -21.88 -13.43 -8.72
N PRO A 407 -22.60 -13.86 -9.79
CA PRO A 407 -24.04 -13.64 -9.88
C PRO A 407 -24.83 -14.23 -8.72
N ALA A 408 -24.50 -15.45 -8.26
CA ALA A 408 -25.17 -16.08 -7.12
C ALA A 408 -24.96 -15.32 -5.80
N LEU A 409 -23.80 -14.66 -5.64
CA LEU A 409 -23.46 -13.82 -4.49
C LEU A 409 -23.90 -12.36 -4.65
N GLY A 410 -24.36 -11.94 -5.83
CA GLY A 410 -24.67 -10.53 -6.12
C GLY A 410 -23.42 -9.63 -6.20
N LEU A 411 -22.27 -10.19 -6.54
CA LEU A 411 -21.00 -9.48 -6.68
C LEU A 411 -20.79 -9.04 -8.13
N THR A 412 -20.27 -7.82 -8.30
CA THR A 412 -19.96 -7.26 -9.63
C THR A 412 -18.46 -7.29 -9.87
N ILE A 413 -18.05 -7.68 -11.08
CA ILE A 413 -16.67 -7.51 -11.58
C ILE A 413 -16.67 -6.36 -12.60
N PRO A 414 -16.60 -5.08 -12.18
CA PRO A 414 -16.65 -3.94 -13.09
C PRO A 414 -15.32 -3.64 -13.80
N VAL A 415 -14.23 -4.26 -13.38
CA VAL A 415 -12.88 -4.00 -13.90
C VAL A 415 -12.06 -5.29 -13.89
N GLY A 416 -11.08 -5.39 -14.77
CA GLY A 416 -10.16 -6.52 -14.83
C GLY A 416 -9.09 -6.31 -15.90
N LYS A 417 -8.10 -7.20 -15.90
CA LYS A 417 -7.02 -7.23 -16.90
C LYS A 417 -6.58 -8.68 -17.13
N ASP A 418 -5.87 -8.92 -18.22
CA ASP A 418 -5.34 -10.23 -18.56
C ASP A 418 -3.88 -10.17 -19.02
N SER A 419 -3.13 -11.24 -18.72
CA SER A 419 -1.75 -11.49 -19.16
C SER A 419 -1.62 -12.95 -19.60
N MET A 420 -1.59 -13.16 -20.92
CA MET A 420 -1.86 -14.45 -21.55
C MET A 420 -0.60 -15.23 -21.99
N SER A 421 0.60 -14.78 -21.60
CA SER A 421 1.88 -15.34 -22.03
C SER A 421 2.74 -15.82 -20.84
N MET A 422 2.12 -16.35 -19.78
CA MET A 422 2.78 -16.73 -18.52
C MET A 422 3.57 -18.04 -18.58
N LYS A 423 4.59 -18.08 -19.44
CA LYS A 423 5.56 -19.18 -19.57
C LYS A 423 6.94 -18.67 -19.99
N THR A 424 7.96 -19.42 -19.61
CA THR A 424 9.37 -19.14 -19.93
C THR A 424 10.01 -20.37 -20.54
N ARG A 425 10.74 -20.21 -21.65
CA ARG A 425 11.46 -21.31 -22.33
C ARG A 425 12.94 -21.00 -22.41
N TRP A 426 13.78 -22.01 -22.17
CA TRP A 426 15.24 -21.88 -22.29
C TRP A 426 15.88 -23.21 -22.69
N GLN A 427 17.19 -23.19 -22.98
CA GLN A 427 18.00 -24.40 -23.20
C GLN A 427 18.85 -24.67 -21.96
N GLN A 428 18.83 -25.90 -21.46
CA GLN A 428 19.68 -26.36 -20.37
C GLN A 428 20.30 -27.70 -20.77
N ASP A 429 21.64 -27.79 -20.77
CA ASP A 429 22.38 -28.99 -21.19
C ASP A 429 21.95 -29.52 -22.58
N ASN A 430 21.72 -28.60 -23.54
CA ASN A 430 21.17 -28.88 -24.89
C ASN A 430 19.79 -29.55 -24.90
N GLN A 431 19.03 -29.47 -23.80
CA GLN A 431 17.64 -29.90 -23.74
C GLN A 431 16.72 -28.68 -23.59
N PRO A 432 15.60 -28.62 -24.33
CA PRO A 432 14.60 -27.59 -24.12
C PRO A 432 13.97 -27.76 -22.74
N ARG A 433 13.87 -26.64 -22.02
CA ARG A 433 13.14 -26.52 -20.76
C ARG A 433 12.04 -25.48 -20.92
N GLU A 434 10.96 -25.70 -20.19
CA GLU A 434 9.83 -24.78 -20.11
C GLU A 434 9.34 -24.74 -18.66
N MET A 435 9.10 -23.53 -18.15
CA MET A 435 8.43 -23.27 -16.89
C MET A 435 7.11 -22.57 -17.20
N THR A 436 6.00 -23.21 -16.82
CA THR A 436 4.65 -22.72 -17.13
C THR A 436 3.91 -22.37 -15.86
N SER A 437 3.38 -21.15 -15.75
CA SER A 437 2.59 -20.78 -14.58
C SER A 437 1.27 -21.57 -14.53
N PRO A 438 0.70 -21.84 -13.35
CA PRO A 438 -0.71 -22.17 -13.23
C PRO A 438 -1.58 -21.05 -13.83
N LEU A 439 -2.81 -21.36 -14.24
CA LEU A 439 -3.84 -20.32 -14.34
C LEU A 439 -3.91 -19.63 -12.98
N SER A 440 -3.67 -18.32 -12.99
CA SER A 440 -3.58 -17.53 -11.77
C SER A 440 -4.60 -16.40 -11.86
N LEU A 441 -5.73 -16.59 -11.19
CA LEU A 441 -6.69 -15.52 -10.96
C LEU A 441 -6.32 -14.81 -9.67
N VAL A 442 -6.17 -13.49 -9.74
CA VAL A 442 -6.10 -12.63 -8.57
C VAL A 442 -7.37 -11.79 -8.52
N ILE A 443 -8.12 -11.92 -7.44
CA ILE A 443 -9.27 -11.08 -7.12
C ILE A 443 -8.82 -9.99 -6.15
N THR A 444 -9.20 -8.75 -6.44
CA THR A 444 -9.16 -7.67 -5.46
C THR A 444 -10.58 -7.19 -5.21
N ALA A 445 -11.05 -7.34 -3.98
CA ALA A 445 -12.35 -6.83 -3.54
C ALA A 445 -12.20 -5.40 -3.01
N PHE A 446 -13.16 -4.54 -3.35
CA PHE A 446 -13.25 -3.15 -2.91
C PHE A 446 -14.66 -2.88 -2.36
N ALA A 447 -14.78 -2.14 -1.27
CA ALA A 447 -16.07 -1.80 -0.68
C ALA A 447 -16.07 -0.42 -0.01
N ARG A 448 -17.23 0.26 -0.03
CA ARG A 448 -17.50 1.36 0.90
C ARG A 448 -17.69 0.79 2.31
N VAL A 449 -17.05 1.42 3.28
CA VAL A 449 -17.15 1.13 4.72
C VAL A 449 -18.13 2.10 5.38
N GLU A 450 -19.01 1.57 6.21
CA GLU A 450 -19.96 2.32 7.02
C GLU A 450 -19.27 2.95 8.24
N ASP A 451 -18.45 2.21 8.96
CA ASP A 451 -17.66 2.74 10.07
C ASP A 451 -16.31 2.02 10.18
N VAL A 452 -15.23 2.74 9.89
CA VAL A 452 -13.87 2.17 9.93
C VAL A 452 -13.45 1.72 11.33
N ARG A 453 -14.06 2.28 12.39
CA ARG A 453 -13.69 2.02 13.80
C ARG A 453 -14.12 0.64 14.27
N HIS A 454 -15.06 0.00 13.57
CA HIS A 454 -15.56 -1.33 13.90
C HIS A 454 -14.74 -2.45 13.25
N THR A 455 -13.69 -2.11 12.48
CA THR A 455 -12.82 -3.11 11.84
C THR A 455 -12.16 -4.00 12.90
N VAL A 456 -12.31 -5.31 12.75
CA VAL A 456 -11.76 -6.31 13.68
C VAL A 456 -10.50 -6.93 13.10
N THR A 457 -9.48 -7.13 13.94
CA THR A 457 -8.16 -7.66 13.54
C THR A 457 -7.92 -9.06 14.14
N PRO A 458 -6.84 -9.76 13.74
CA PRO A 458 -6.45 -11.03 14.37
C PRO A 458 -6.00 -10.92 15.84
N GLN A 459 -5.85 -9.71 16.39
CA GLN A 459 -5.31 -9.51 17.74
C GLN A 459 -6.19 -10.13 18.84
N LEU A 460 -5.75 -11.26 19.39
CA LEU A 460 -6.42 -11.92 20.51
C LEU A 460 -6.40 -11.09 21.80
N GLN A 461 -7.48 -11.20 22.57
CA GLN A 461 -7.64 -10.61 23.90
C GLN A 461 -7.63 -11.71 24.98
N PRO A 462 -6.45 -12.13 25.50
CA PRO A 462 -6.33 -13.28 26.41
C PRO A 462 -6.80 -13.00 27.85
N ASP A 463 -6.85 -11.73 28.25
CA ASP A 463 -7.22 -11.32 29.63
C ASP A 463 -8.74 -11.24 29.84
N THR A 464 -9.53 -11.62 28.84
CA THR A 464 -10.99 -11.68 28.90
C THR A 464 -11.46 -13.13 28.88
N ASP A 465 -12.59 -13.43 29.53
CA ASP A 465 -13.22 -14.75 29.41
C ASP A 465 -13.75 -14.91 27.97
N ASN A 466 -13.07 -15.73 27.17
CA ASN A 466 -13.17 -15.72 25.72
C ASN A 466 -13.33 -17.14 25.16
N LEU A 467 -13.86 -17.22 23.94
CA LEU A 467 -13.95 -18.44 23.16
C LEU A 467 -13.43 -18.21 21.75
N LEU A 468 -12.64 -19.16 21.28
CA LEU A 468 -12.25 -19.31 19.88
C LEU A 468 -13.23 -20.26 19.19
N MET A 469 -13.81 -19.81 18.09
CA MET A 469 -14.74 -20.59 17.28
C MET A 469 -14.31 -20.56 15.82
N LEU A 470 -14.22 -21.74 15.19
CA LEU A 470 -14.00 -21.89 13.76
C LEU A 470 -15.35 -21.88 13.04
N VAL A 471 -15.43 -21.10 11.96
CA VAL A 471 -16.46 -21.23 10.93
C VAL A 471 -15.87 -21.98 9.74
N ASP A 472 -16.12 -23.28 9.65
CA ASP A 472 -15.60 -24.16 8.60
C ASP A 472 -16.54 -24.20 7.38
N LEU A 473 -16.26 -23.36 6.38
CA LEU A 473 -17.01 -23.38 5.11
C LEU A 473 -16.58 -24.54 4.19
N GLY A 474 -15.56 -25.31 4.58
CA GLY A 474 -15.20 -26.58 3.97
C GLY A 474 -16.19 -27.71 4.30
N ALA A 475 -17.08 -27.50 5.28
CA ALA A 475 -18.08 -28.48 5.71
C ALA A 475 -17.48 -29.87 5.98
N GLY A 476 -16.31 -29.91 6.62
CA GLY A 476 -15.58 -31.14 6.96
C GLY A 476 -14.93 -31.88 5.78
N ALA A 477 -14.90 -31.30 4.57
CA ALA A 477 -14.27 -31.93 3.42
C ALA A 477 -12.75 -32.13 3.58
N ASN A 478 -12.09 -31.22 4.31
CA ASN A 478 -10.69 -31.30 4.75
C ASN A 478 -9.72 -31.76 3.65
N THR A 479 -9.79 -31.11 2.48
CA THR A 479 -8.99 -31.47 1.32
C THR A 479 -7.56 -30.92 1.40
N LEU A 480 -6.57 -31.73 1.01
CA LEU A 480 -5.14 -31.40 1.09
C LEU A 480 -4.43 -31.26 -0.28
N GLY A 481 -5.17 -31.25 -1.39
CA GLY A 481 -4.62 -30.98 -2.71
C GLY A 481 -4.26 -29.51 -2.87
N ALA A 482 -3.09 -29.25 -3.44
CA ALA A 482 -2.56 -27.94 -3.76
C ALA A 482 -2.45 -26.96 -2.59
N THR A 483 -2.27 -27.47 -1.36
CA THR A 483 -2.06 -26.67 -0.15
C THR A 483 -0.57 -26.37 0.07
N ALA A 484 -0.27 -25.41 0.95
CA ALA A 484 1.06 -25.16 1.49
C ALA A 484 1.70 -26.44 2.06
N LEU A 485 0.90 -27.28 2.75
CA LEU A 485 1.35 -28.58 3.24
C LEU A 485 1.84 -29.48 2.09
N ALA A 486 1.05 -29.65 1.03
CA ALA A 486 1.46 -30.47 -0.11
C ALA A 486 2.75 -29.91 -0.75
N GLN A 487 2.82 -28.60 -0.92
CA GLN A 487 3.95 -27.92 -1.55
C GLN A 487 5.27 -28.12 -0.81
N VAL A 488 5.29 -27.98 0.53
CA VAL A 488 6.55 -28.12 1.31
C VAL A 488 7.08 -29.55 1.40
N TYR A 489 6.28 -30.53 0.95
CA TYR A 489 6.69 -31.91 0.74
C TYR A 489 6.86 -32.24 -0.75
N SER A 490 6.94 -31.23 -1.63
CA SER A 490 7.11 -31.38 -3.09
C SER A 490 6.03 -32.26 -3.74
N GLN A 491 4.79 -32.14 -3.25
CA GLN A 491 3.63 -32.86 -3.75
C GLN A 491 2.53 -31.89 -4.20
N LEU A 492 1.64 -32.37 -5.08
CA LEU A 492 0.44 -31.64 -5.48
C LEU A 492 -0.82 -32.16 -4.76
N GLY A 493 -0.89 -33.44 -4.42
CA GLY A 493 -2.06 -34.03 -3.77
C GLY A 493 -3.19 -34.40 -4.74
N ASP A 494 -4.38 -34.68 -4.19
CA ASP A 494 -5.51 -35.26 -4.92
C ASP A 494 -6.58 -34.23 -5.28
N LYS A 495 -7.35 -33.82 -4.27
CA LYS A 495 -8.47 -32.87 -4.43
C LYS A 495 -8.15 -31.59 -3.69
N PRO A 496 -8.34 -30.41 -4.30
CA PRO A 496 -8.19 -29.14 -3.62
C PRO A 496 -9.46 -28.72 -2.86
N ALA A 497 -9.31 -27.64 -2.09
CA ALA A 497 -10.42 -26.88 -1.54
C ALA A 497 -11.30 -26.28 -2.67
N ASP A 498 -12.53 -25.91 -2.35
CA ASP A 498 -13.44 -25.20 -3.25
C ASP A 498 -14.53 -24.46 -2.46
N VAL A 499 -15.25 -23.55 -3.09
CA VAL A 499 -16.51 -23.04 -2.54
C VAL A 499 -17.53 -24.18 -2.49
N ARG A 500 -17.71 -24.76 -1.31
CA ARG A 500 -18.61 -25.91 -1.09
C ARG A 500 -20.09 -25.53 -1.23
N ASN A 501 -20.44 -24.31 -0.84
CA ASN A 501 -21.81 -23.81 -0.91
C ASN A 501 -21.84 -22.27 -0.98
N ALA A 502 -22.34 -21.72 -2.09
CA ALA A 502 -22.40 -20.27 -2.30
C ALA A 502 -23.35 -19.55 -1.32
N GLN A 503 -24.48 -20.17 -0.95
CA GLN A 503 -25.42 -19.59 0.01
C GLN A 503 -24.81 -19.53 1.42
N GLN A 504 -24.04 -20.54 1.83
CA GLN A 504 -23.33 -20.51 3.10
C GLN A 504 -22.19 -19.48 3.10
N LEU A 505 -21.49 -19.28 1.98
CA LEU A 505 -20.50 -18.20 1.87
C LEU A 505 -21.15 -16.81 1.99
N ALA A 506 -22.32 -16.59 1.36
CA ALA A 506 -23.09 -15.36 1.55
C ALA A 506 -23.60 -15.21 2.99
N GLY A 507 -24.11 -16.30 3.59
CA GLY A 507 -24.54 -16.37 4.98
C GLY A 507 -23.41 -16.07 5.95
N PHE A 508 -22.20 -16.53 5.65
CA PHE A 508 -21.00 -16.27 6.44
C PHE A 508 -20.69 -14.78 6.45
N PHE A 509 -20.61 -14.16 5.28
CA PHE A 509 -20.37 -12.73 5.19
C PHE A 509 -21.43 -11.95 5.97
N ASN A 510 -22.72 -12.25 5.76
CA ASN A 510 -23.82 -11.56 6.44
C ASN A 510 -23.81 -11.77 7.97
N ALA A 511 -23.45 -12.97 8.45
CA ALA A 511 -23.29 -13.23 9.88
C ALA A 511 -22.15 -12.41 10.47
N ILE A 512 -20.98 -12.38 9.82
CA ILE A 512 -19.84 -11.57 10.28
C ILE A 512 -20.19 -10.08 10.25
N GLN A 513 -20.86 -9.58 9.21
CA GLN A 513 -21.32 -8.18 9.15
C GLN A 513 -22.25 -7.82 10.31
N GLN A 514 -23.18 -8.71 10.65
CA GLN A 514 -24.02 -8.53 11.82
C GLN A 514 -23.18 -8.44 13.10
N LEU A 515 -22.25 -9.37 13.31
CA LEU A 515 -21.38 -9.40 14.49
C LEU A 515 -20.45 -8.18 14.59
N VAL A 516 -19.95 -7.67 13.47
CA VAL A 516 -19.15 -6.44 13.40
C VAL A 516 -20.00 -5.24 13.79
N SER A 517 -21.19 -5.09 13.20
CA SER A 517 -22.08 -3.97 13.49
C SER A 517 -22.60 -3.96 14.95
N GLU A 518 -22.77 -5.15 15.55
CA GLU A 518 -23.14 -5.34 16.96
C GLU A 518 -21.92 -5.33 17.90
N GLN A 519 -20.70 -5.17 17.38
CA GLN A 519 -19.43 -5.18 18.11
C GLN A 519 -19.25 -6.42 19.02
N LYS A 520 -19.62 -7.59 18.49
CA LYS A 520 -19.58 -8.88 19.20
C LYS A 520 -18.30 -9.68 19.02
N LEU A 521 -17.42 -9.25 18.11
CA LEU A 521 -16.13 -9.89 17.87
C LEU A 521 -15.03 -9.18 18.67
N LEU A 522 -14.20 -9.98 19.34
CA LEU A 522 -12.95 -9.52 19.97
C LEU A 522 -11.79 -9.56 18.98
N ALA A 523 -11.75 -10.61 18.16
CA ALA A 523 -10.75 -10.83 17.11
C ALA A 523 -11.34 -11.65 15.95
N TYR A 524 -10.75 -11.53 14.77
CA TYR A 524 -11.11 -12.26 13.57
C TYR A 524 -9.88 -12.52 12.70
N HIS A 525 -9.74 -13.75 12.20
CA HIS A 525 -8.76 -14.06 11.16
C HIS A 525 -9.28 -15.17 10.25
N ASP A 526 -9.15 -15.00 8.94
CA ASP A 526 -9.61 -16.00 8.00
C ASP A 526 -8.64 -17.19 7.85
N ARG A 527 -9.09 -18.24 7.18
CA ARG A 527 -8.30 -19.43 6.86
C ARG A 527 -7.92 -19.41 5.39
N SER A 528 -6.61 -19.32 5.13
CA SER A 528 -6.02 -19.25 3.79
C SER A 528 -4.82 -20.21 3.66
N ASP A 529 -3.65 -19.75 3.22
CA ASP A 529 -2.45 -20.58 3.05
C ASP A 529 -1.98 -21.16 4.40
N GLY A 530 -1.74 -22.47 4.45
CA GLY A 530 -1.32 -23.17 5.66
C GLY A 530 -2.44 -23.52 6.65
N GLY A 531 -3.67 -23.12 6.35
CA GLY A 531 -4.88 -23.62 7.00
C GLY A 531 -5.09 -23.11 8.44
N LEU A 532 -5.92 -23.83 9.20
CA LEU A 532 -6.33 -23.46 10.56
C LEU A 532 -5.12 -23.27 11.50
N LEU A 533 -4.06 -24.06 11.31
CA LEU A 533 -2.85 -23.96 12.10
C LEU A 533 -2.23 -22.56 11.97
N VAL A 534 -2.06 -22.06 10.74
CA VAL A 534 -1.47 -20.74 10.51
C VAL A 534 -2.38 -19.64 11.04
N THR A 535 -3.69 -19.70 10.78
CA THR A 535 -4.68 -18.76 11.33
C THR A 535 -4.56 -18.63 12.85
N LEU A 536 -4.53 -19.75 13.58
CA LEU A 536 -4.40 -19.74 15.04
C LEU A 536 -3.04 -19.19 15.50
N ALA A 537 -1.97 -19.53 14.79
CA ALA A 537 -0.63 -19.07 15.12
C ALA A 537 -0.49 -17.56 14.93
N GLU A 538 -0.97 -17.00 13.82
CA GLU A 538 -0.95 -15.57 13.51
C GLU A 538 -1.82 -14.75 14.48
N MET A 539 -2.98 -15.28 14.88
CA MET A 539 -3.79 -14.72 15.97
C MET A 539 -3.02 -14.70 17.31
N ALA A 540 -2.29 -15.78 17.63
CA ALA A 540 -1.47 -15.84 18.84
C ALA A 540 -0.24 -14.90 18.78
N PHE A 541 0.34 -14.69 17.60
CA PHE A 541 1.45 -13.74 17.40
C PHE A 541 1.00 -12.30 17.64
N THR A 542 -0.15 -11.92 17.10
CA THR A 542 -0.72 -10.57 17.24
C THR A 542 -1.22 -10.27 18.64
N GLY A 543 -1.87 -11.24 19.30
CA GLY A 543 -2.28 -11.14 20.70
C GLY A 543 -1.12 -11.33 21.70
N HIS A 544 0.07 -11.71 21.21
CA HIS A 544 1.26 -12.08 21.99
C HIS A 544 0.94 -13.04 23.15
N CYS A 545 0.05 -13.98 22.92
CA CYS A 545 -0.49 -14.87 23.94
C CYS A 545 -0.33 -16.34 23.56
N GLY A 546 -0.74 -17.23 24.46
CA GLY A 546 -0.91 -18.64 24.18
C GLY A 546 -2.33 -18.94 23.72
N LEU A 547 -2.56 -20.19 23.34
CA LEU A 547 -3.90 -20.73 23.12
C LEU A 547 -3.95 -22.21 23.46
N ARG A 548 -5.16 -22.65 23.81
CA ARG A 548 -5.49 -24.06 23.97
C ARG A 548 -6.75 -24.36 23.18
N VAL A 549 -6.60 -25.19 22.15
CA VAL A 549 -7.69 -25.56 21.25
C VAL A 549 -7.85 -27.07 21.17
N ASP A 550 -9.07 -27.51 20.92
CA ASP A 550 -9.46 -28.89 20.66
C ASP A 550 -10.03 -29.00 19.24
N VAL A 551 -9.50 -29.95 18.46
CA VAL A 551 -9.90 -30.17 17.07
C VAL A 551 -10.63 -31.51 16.86
N ALA A 552 -11.03 -32.21 17.92
CA ALA A 552 -11.70 -33.51 17.79
C ALA A 552 -13.04 -33.41 17.04
N SER A 553 -13.69 -32.24 17.09
CA SER A 553 -14.93 -31.97 16.36
C SER A 553 -14.73 -31.80 14.85
N LEU A 554 -13.48 -31.62 14.38
CA LEU A 554 -13.16 -31.31 12.98
C LEU A 554 -12.86 -32.56 12.12
N GLY A 555 -12.90 -33.75 12.73
CA GLY A 555 -12.67 -35.03 12.08
C GLY A 555 -11.54 -35.84 12.71
N GLN A 556 -11.39 -37.09 12.26
CA GLN A 556 -10.34 -37.99 12.77
C GLN A 556 -8.95 -37.73 12.14
N ASP A 557 -8.92 -37.12 10.95
CA ASP A 557 -7.69 -36.80 10.24
C ASP A 557 -7.16 -35.43 10.68
N VAL A 558 -6.44 -35.41 11.80
CA VAL A 558 -5.85 -34.21 12.41
C VAL A 558 -5.03 -33.39 11.41
N LEU A 559 -4.22 -34.05 10.58
CA LEU A 559 -3.36 -33.35 9.62
C LEU A 559 -4.22 -32.60 8.60
N ALA A 560 -5.27 -33.25 8.09
CA ALA A 560 -6.21 -32.63 7.16
C ALA A 560 -6.99 -31.48 7.82
N SER A 561 -7.51 -31.66 9.03
CA SER A 561 -8.26 -30.61 9.74
C SER A 561 -7.42 -29.35 10.02
N LEU A 562 -6.10 -29.49 10.24
CA LEU A 562 -5.22 -28.37 10.54
C LEU A 562 -4.69 -27.64 9.30
N PHE A 563 -4.41 -28.38 8.21
CA PHE A 563 -3.74 -27.83 7.02
C PHE A 563 -4.62 -27.76 5.77
N THR A 564 -5.90 -28.09 5.89
CA THR A 564 -6.87 -27.81 4.82
C THR A 564 -6.97 -26.30 4.63
N GLU A 565 -6.99 -25.89 3.36
CA GLU A 565 -7.10 -24.49 2.96
C GLU A 565 -8.51 -24.19 2.42
N GLU A 566 -9.50 -24.81 3.04
CA GLU A 566 -10.90 -24.51 2.80
C GLU A 566 -11.23 -23.13 3.35
N LEU A 567 -12.20 -22.45 2.73
CA LEU A 567 -12.65 -21.15 3.23
C LEU A 567 -13.18 -21.25 4.66
N GLY A 568 -13.12 -20.14 5.38
CA GLY A 568 -13.56 -20.06 6.76
C GLY A 568 -12.78 -19.02 7.55
N ALA A 569 -13.08 -18.93 8.84
CA ALA A 569 -12.37 -18.03 9.75
C ALA A 569 -12.43 -18.52 11.19
N VAL A 570 -11.47 -18.09 12.00
CA VAL A 570 -11.54 -18.17 13.45
C VAL A 570 -12.00 -16.82 13.99
N ILE A 571 -13.03 -16.85 14.81
CA ILE A 571 -13.51 -15.70 15.58
C ILE A 571 -13.20 -15.87 17.06
N GLN A 572 -12.77 -14.79 17.70
CA GLN A 572 -12.74 -14.69 19.15
C GLN A 572 -13.95 -13.87 19.62
N VAL A 573 -14.68 -14.42 20.58
CA VAL A 573 -15.86 -13.77 21.18
C VAL A 573 -15.78 -13.88 22.70
N LYS A 574 -16.59 -13.08 23.41
CA LYS A 574 -16.76 -13.27 24.86
C LYS A 574 -17.46 -14.60 25.12
N ALA A 575 -17.03 -15.32 26.16
CA ALA A 575 -17.60 -16.62 26.48
C ALA A 575 -19.12 -16.56 26.78
N GLU A 576 -19.57 -15.48 27.41
CA GLU A 576 -20.99 -15.24 27.70
C GLU A 576 -21.86 -15.07 26.45
N ASP A 577 -21.28 -14.64 25.33
CA ASP A 577 -22.00 -14.40 24.07
C ASP A 577 -22.19 -15.69 23.24
N LYS A 578 -21.60 -16.83 23.65
CA LYS A 578 -21.61 -18.10 22.89
C LYS A 578 -22.97 -18.44 22.27
N GLN A 579 -24.04 -18.37 23.06
CA GLN A 579 -25.38 -18.76 22.58
C GLN A 579 -25.89 -17.78 21.51
N ALA A 580 -25.73 -16.48 21.74
CA ALA A 580 -26.12 -15.45 20.78
C ALA A 580 -25.35 -15.59 19.46
N ILE A 581 -24.03 -15.86 19.53
CA ILE A 581 -23.21 -16.14 18.35
C ILE A 581 -23.72 -17.38 17.60
N SER A 582 -23.98 -18.47 18.32
CA SER A 582 -24.51 -19.71 17.74
C SER A 582 -25.85 -19.48 17.05
N ASP A 583 -26.74 -18.69 17.66
CA ASP A 583 -28.06 -18.35 17.12
C ASP A 583 -27.95 -17.50 15.84
N ILE A 584 -27.01 -16.56 15.79
CA ILE A 584 -26.73 -15.73 14.60
C ILE A 584 -26.26 -16.63 13.44
N PHE A 585 -25.25 -17.47 13.66
CA PHE A 585 -24.78 -18.39 12.61
C PHE A 585 -25.87 -19.39 12.20
N ALA A 586 -26.69 -19.87 13.13
CA ALA A 586 -27.83 -20.72 12.82
C ALA A 586 -28.86 -20.03 11.92
N ALA A 587 -29.17 -18.76 12.20
CA ALA A 587 -30.08 -17.96 11.38
C ALA A 587 -29.57 -17.77 9.93
N HIS A 588 -28.25 -17.82 9.74
CA HIS A 588 -27.60 -17.76 8.42
C HIS A 588 -27.26 -19.15 7.83
N GLY A 589 -27.74 -20.24 8.42
CA GLY A 589 -27.58 -21.60 7.88
C GLY A 589 -26.19 -22.24 8.10
N LEU A 590 -25.48 -21.82 9.15
CA LEU A 590 -24.09 -22.18 9.43
C LEU A 590 -23.91 -22.95 10.75
N SER A 591 -24.98 -23.49 11.35
CA SER A 591 -24.88 -24.26 12.61
C SER A 591 -23.87 -25.40 12.54
N GLU A 592 -23.88 -26.16 11.44
CA GLU A 592 -22.99 -27.32 11.24
C GLU A 592 -21.55 -26.91 10.85
N CYS A 593 -21.34 -25.64 10.48
CA CYS A 593 -20.01 -25.10 10.15
C CYS A 593 -19.34 -24.47 11.37
N LEU A 594 -20.05 -24.27 12.48
CA LEU A 594 -19.55 -23.53 13.63
C LEU A 594 -19.02 -24.49 14.71
N HIS A 595 -17.72 -24.44 14.97
CA HIS A 595 -17.03 -25.31 15.92
C HIS A 595 -16.38 -24.50 17.03
N VAL A 596 -16.66 -24.82 18.29
CA VAL A 596 -15.90 -24.27 19.42
C VAL A 596 -14.57 -25.00 19.50
N LEU A 597 -13.48 -24.22 19.44
CA LEU A 597 -12.11 -24.75 19.53
C LEU A 597 -11.59 -24.71 20.96
N GLY A 598 -11.76 -23.60 21.66
CA GLY A 598 -11.14 -23.40 22.97
C GLY A 598 -11.03 -21.92 23.30
N ALA A 599 -9.88 -21.47 23.81
CA ALA A 599 -9.68 -20.08 24.22
C ALA A 599 -8.23 -19.61 24.01
N ALA A 600 -8.06 -18.29 23.92
CA ALA A 600 -6.77 -17.63 24.08
C ALA A 600 -6.43 -17.53 25.58
N GLU A 601 -5.18 -17.78 25.94
CA GLU A 601 -4.70 -17.78 27.33
C GLU A 601 -3.45 -16.89 27.46
N PRO A 602 -3.25 -16.16 28.57
CA PRO A 602 -1.99 -15.46 28.80
C PRO A 602 -0.81 -16.44 28.83
N GLY A 603 0.31 -16.06 28.25
CA GLY A 603 1.53 -16.87 28.22
C GLY A 603 2.06 -17.14 26.81
N ASP A 604 2.84 -18.21 26.68
CA ASP A 604 3.60 -18.53 25.45
C ASP A 604 3.33 -19.97 24.97
N GLU A 605 2.33 -20.66 25.51
CA GLU A 605 2.03 -22.04 25.13
C GLU A 605 1.01 -22.10 23.99
N PHE A 606 1.36 -22.79 22.90
CA PHE A 606 0.47 -23.08 21.78
C PHE A 606 0.11 -24.57 21.81
N VAL A 607 -1.11 -24.88 22.25
CA VAL A 607 -1.53 -26.26 22.55
C VAL A 607 -2.73 -26.65 21.68
N ILE A 608 -2.59 -27.75 20.93
CA ILE A 608 -3.66 -28.37 20.18
C ILE A 608 -3.95 -29.77 20.74
N ASN A 609 -5.22 -30.01 21.04
CA ASN A 609 -5.73 -31.27 21.57
C ASN A 609 -6.66 -31.97 20.57
N THR A 610 -6.80 -33.29 20.74
CA THR A 610 -7.94 -34.07 20.25
C THR A 610 -8.58 -34.78 21.44
N GLY A 611 -9.68 -34.26 21.93
CA GLY A 611 -10.28 -34.66 23.20
C GLY A 611 -9.34 -34.42 24.36
N HIS A 612 -8.93 -35.49 25.04
CA HIS A 612 -8.02 -35.40 26.18
C HIS A 612 -6.53 -35.57 25.82
N GLN A 613 -6.21 -35.76 24.54
CA GLN A 613 -4.84 -35.98 24.08
C GLN A 613 -4.24 -34.71 23.47
N VAL A 614 -3.11 -34.26 24.00
CA VAL A 614 -2.27 -33.23 23.36
C VAL A 614 -1.60 -33.84 22.13
N ILE A 615 -1.88 -33.29 20.95
CA ILE A 615 -1.32 -33.75 19.66
C ILE A 615 -0.21 -32.85 19.16
N TYR A 616 -0.23 -31.57 19.56
CA TYR A 616 0.83 -30.61 19.28
C TYR A 616 0.95 -29.64 20.45
N GLN A 617 2.18 -29.40 20.88
CA GLN A 617 2.51 -28.40 21.88
C GLN A 617 3.88 -27.83 21.53
N GLU A 618 3.95 -26.51 21.42
CA GLU A 618 5.17 -25.74 21.17
C GLU A 618 5.02 -24.36 21.80
N LYS A 619 6.13 -23.64 21.95
CA LYS A 619 6.07 -22.23 22.31
C LYS A 619 5.60 -21.37 21.15
N ARG A 620 4.68 -20.45 21.39
CA ARG A 620 4.25 -19.44 20.43
C ARG A 620 5.45 -18.60 19.95
N SER A 621 6.39 -18.29 20.82
CA SER A 621 7.64 -17.59 20.49
C SER A 621 8.53 -18.39 19.53
N THR A 622 8.59 -19.72 19.67
CA THR A 622 9.30 -20.61 18.72
C THR A 622 8.63 -20.56 17.34
N LEU A 623 7.30 -20.65 17.29
CA LEU A 623 6.54 -20.56 16.04
C LEU A 623 6.72 -19.21 15.37
N ARG A 624 6.62 -18.11 16.14
CA ARG A 624 6.82 -16.74 15.66
C ARG A 624 8.22 -16.55 15.09
N ARG A 625 9.25 -17.13 15.72
CA ARG A 625 10.62 -17.13 15.19
C ARG A 625 10.68 -17.79 13.82
N TRP A 626 10.22 -19.04 13.71
CA TRP A 626 10.24 -19.77 12.44
C TRP A 626 9.52 -19.04 11.32
N TRP A 627 8.35 -18.47 11.64
CA TRP A 627 7.57 -17.67 10.71
C TRP A 627 8.30 -16.38 10.28
N ALA A 628 9.10 -15.78 11.17
CA ALA A 628 9.91 -14.58 10.89
C ALA A 628 11.21 -14.86 10.12
N GLU A 629 11.67 -16.11 9.99
CA GLU A 629 12.98 -16.41 9.40
C GLU A 629 13.07 -16.00 7.91
N THR A 630 11.97 -16.07 7.15
CA THR A 630 11.97 -15.62 5.74
C THR A 630 12.21 -14.12 5.62
N THR A 631 11.45 -13.30 6.36
CA THR A 631 11.62 -11.84 6.32
C THR A 631 12.98 -11.42 6.88
N TRP A 632 13.47 -12.12 7.90
CA TRP A 632 14.81 -11.90 8.45
C TRP A 632 15.89 -12.14 7.40
N GLN A 633 15.87 -13.28 6.71
CA GLN A 633 16.87 -13.60 5.68
C GLN A 633 16.79 -12.64 4.49
N MET A 634 15.59 -12.28 4.03
CA MET A 634 15.43 -11.29 2.94
C MET A 634 16.00 -9.93 3.32
N GLN A 635 15.68 -9.42 4.52
CA GLN A 635 16.23 -8.14 4.99
C GLN A 635 17.75 -8.23 5.16
N ARG A 636 18.27 -9.31 5.74
CA ARG A 636 19.70 -9.49 5.97
C ARG A 636 20.53 -9.54 4.68
N LEU A 637 19.94 -10.02 3.58
CA LEU A 637 20.57 -10.05 2.27
C LEU A 637 20.47 -8.71 1.52
N ARG A 638 19.43 -7.91 1.80
CA ARG A 638 19.06 -6.71 1.05
C ARG A 638 19.47 -5.40 1.74
N ASP A 639 19.45 -5.39 3.07
CA ASP A 639 19.58 -4.22 3.95
C ASP A 639 20.86 -4.34 4.80
N ASN A 640 21.05 -3.44 5.77
CA ASN A 640 22.09 -3.63 6.77
C ASN A 640 21.80 -4.89 7.61
N PRO A 641 22.68 -5.91 7.59
CA PRO A 641 22.44 -7.17 8.31
C PRO A 641 22.37 -6.99 9.83
N GLU A 642 23.02 -5.98 10.40
CA GLU A 642 22.94 -5.70 11.85
C GLU A 642 21.52 -5.30 12.24
N CYS A 643 20.90 -4.39 11.48
CA CYS A 643 19.51 -4.00 11.69
C CYS A 643 18.56 -5.21 11.50
N ALA A 644 18.75 -6.01 10.46
CA ALA A 644 17.94 -7.21 10.23
C ALA A 644 18.07 -8.22 11.40
N ASP A 645 19.28 -8.42 11.91
CA ASP A 645 19.57 -9.31 13.04
C ASP A 645 18.95 -8.76 14.34
N GLU A 646 19.01 -7.45 14.59
CA GLU A 646 18.35 -6.79 15.74
C GLU A 646 16.83 -6.93 15.71
N GLU A 647 16.18 -6.65 14.56
CA GLU A 647 14.74 -6.78 14.43
C GLU A 647 14.30 -8.23 14.65
N HIS A 648 14.99 -9.20 14.07
CA HIS A 648 14.69 -10.61 14.29
C HIS A 648 14.90 -11.03 15.75
N GLN A 649 15.98 -10.58 16.38
CA GLN A 649 16.27 -10.89 17.78
C GLN A 649 15.25 -10.27 18.74
N SER A 650 14.74 -9.07 18.45
CA SER A 650 13.69 -8.41 19.25
C SER A 650 12.41 -9.26 19.33
N LYS A 651 12.08 -9.98 18.25
CA LYS A 651 10.88 -10.85 18.20
C LYS A 651 10.94 -12.04 19.15
N LEU A 652 12.12 -12.37 19.66
CA LEU A 652 12.37 -13.46 20.59
C LEU A 652 12.21 -13.04 22.05
N ASP A 653 12.11 -11.73 22.32
CA ASP A 653 11.84 -11.23 23.65
C ASP A 653 10.36 -11.39 24.01
N ASN A 654 10.05 -12.45 24.76
CA ASN A 654 8.68 -12.72 25.17
C ASN A 654 8.15 -11.73 26.23
N ASN A 655 9.03 -10.94 26.86
CA ASN A 655 8.63 -9.93 27.83
C ASN A 655 8.36 -8.56 27.20
N ASP A 656 8.57 -8.41 25.89
CA ASP A 656 8.26 -7.19 25.16
C ASP A 656 6.79 -6.82 25.40
N PRO A 657 6.50 -5.67 26.06
CA PRO A 657 5.13 -5.27 26.34
C PRO A 657 4.40 -4.72 25.11
N GLY A 658 5.08 -4.63 23.97
CA GLY A 658 4.59 -3.97 22.77
C GLY A 658 4.50 -2.45 22.95
N LEU A 659 4.02 -1.76 21.91
CA LEU A 659 3.69 -0.34 21.99
C LEU A 659 2.77 -0.07 23.19
N ASN A 660 3.11 0.93 23.97
CA ASN A 660 2.36 1.32 25.16
C ASN A 660 2.38 2.84 25.32
N VAL A 661 1.45 3.37 26.11
CA VAL A 661 1.25 4.82 26.25
C VAL A 661 1.37 5.26 27.70
N SER A 662 2.01 6.41 27.92
CA SER A 662 1.98 7.15 29.19
C SER A 662 1.85 8.63 28.86
N LEU A 663 0.80 9.31 29.28
CA LEU A 663 0.56 10.72 28.91
C LEU A 663 0.68 11.65 30.12
N SER A 664 1.37 12.78 29.95
CA SER A 664 1.47 13.85 30.96
C SER A 664 0.32 14.87 30.88
N PHE A 665 -0.62 14.66 29.95
CA PHE A 665 -1.78 15.52 29.73
C PHE A 665 -3.00 14.70 29.29
N ASN A 666 -4.18 15.31 29.30
CA ASN A 666 -5.39 14.70 28.76
C ASN A 666 -5.53 15.01 27.25
N PRO A 667 -5.49 14.02 26.35
CA PRO A 667 -5.61 14.26 24.91
C PRO A 667 -6.99 14.80 24.50
N ALA A 668 -8.03 14.54 25.30
CA ALA A 668 -9.37 15.07 25.06
C ALA A 668 -9.53 16.56 25.45
N GLU A 669 -8.55 17.16 26.15
CA GLU A 669 -8.59 18.58 26.49
C GLU A 669 -8.22 19.43 25.28
N ASP A 670 -9.23 20.07 24.67
CA ASP A 670 -9.00 21.06 23.63
C ASP A 670 -8.60 22.42 24.21
N ILE A 671 -7.30 22.58 24.46
CA ILE A 671 -6.74 23.84 24.95
C ILE A 671 -6.89 25.01 23.97
N ALA A 672 -7.18 24.75 22.68
CA ALA A 672 -7.36 25.77 21.65
C ALA A 672 -8.82 26.25 21.53
N ALA A 673 -9.78 25.50 22.12
CA ALA A 673 -11.20 25.80 22.04
C ALA A 673 -11.58 27.24 22.45
N PRO A 674 -11.03 27.84 23.54
CA PRO A 674 -11.35 29.23 23.89
C PRO A 674 -11.00 30.23 22.79
N MET A 675 -9.92 29.96 22.06
CA MET A 675 -9.42 30.83 21.01
C MET A 675 -10.13 30.58 19.69
N ILE A 676 -10.49 29.33 19.38
CA ILE A 676 -11.37 28.95 18.27
C ILE A 676 -12.74 29.63 18.43
N ALA A 677 -13.30 29.65 19.64
CA ALA A 677 -14.60 30.23 19.94
C ALA A 677 -14.69 31.75 19.68
N THR A 678 -13.55 32.46 19.61
CA THR A 678 -13.51 33.88 19.21
C THR A 678 -13.83 34.10 17.73
N GLY A 679 -13.75 33.05 16.90
CA GLY A 679 -13.87 33.14 15.45
C GLY A 679 -12.61 33.66 14.74
N VAL A 680 -11.58 34.11 15.47
CA VAL A 680 -10.32 34.57 14.89
C VAL A 680 -9.44 33.37 14.54
N ARG A 681 -9.20 33.19 13.24
CA ARG A 681 -8.37 32.11 12.69
C ARG A 681 -7.04 32.68 12.17
N PRO A 682 -5.91 32.47 12.87
CA PRO A 682 -4.62 32.92 12.35
C PRO A 682 -4.27 32.14 11.08
N LYS A 683 -3.62 32.83 10.13
CA LYS A 683 -3.16 32.22 8.89
C LYS A 683 -1.94 31.33 9.14
N LEU A 684 -1.96 30.16 8.53
CA LEU A 684 -0.86 29.22 8.44
C LEU A 684 -0.38 29.14 6.99
N ALA A 685 0.91 29.34 6.75
CA ALA A 685 1.53 28.98 5.49
C ALA A 685 1.82 27.47 5.49
N VAL A 686 1.00 26.69 4.79
CA VAL A 686 1.25 25.27 4.53
C VAL A 686 2.21 25.23 3.34
N LEU A 687 3.50 25.16 3.65
CA LEU A 687 4.56 25.32 2.68
C LEU A 687 4.85 23.99 1.99
N ARG A 688 4.89 24.03 0.65
CA ARG A 688 5.24 22.88 -0.18
C ARG A 688 6.08 23.23 -1.41
N GLU A 689 6.84 22.24 -1.87
CA GLU A 689 7.61 22.25 -3.11
C GLU A 689 7.13 21.11 -4.03
N GLN A 690 7.57 21.09 -5.29
CA GLN A 690 7.37 19.96 -6.18
C GLN A 690 7.88 18.66 -5.52
N GLY A 691 7.07 17.59 -5.56
CA GLY A 691 7.33 16.32 -4.87
C GLY A 691 6.89 16.23 -3.40
N VAL A 692 6.48 17.34 -2.77
CA VAL A 692 5.86 17.29 -1.43
C VAL A 692 4.48 16.65 -1.52
N ASN A 693 4.20 15.68 -0.64
CA ASN A 693 2.99 14.86 -0.72
C ASN A 693 2.16 14.77 0.58
N SER A 694 2.62 15.36 1.69
CA SER A 694 1.94 15.30 3.01
C SER A 694 1.28 16.61 3.45
N HIS A 695 0.94 17.51 2.52
CA HIS A 695 0.51 18.88 2.84
C HIS A 695 -0.99 18.98 3.18
N VAL A 696 -1.82 18.04 2.73
CA VAL A 696 -3.28 18.07 2.95
C VAL A 696 -3.62 17.73 4.39
N GLU A 697 -3.06 16.64 4.91
CA GLU A 697 -3.23 16.22 6.30
C GLU A 697 -2.60 17.23 7.29
N MET A 698 -1.47 17.85 6.91
CA MET A 698 -0.88 18.97 7.66
C MET A 698 -1.86 20.14 7.76
N ALA A 699 -2.44 20.56 6.64
CA ALA A 699 -3.45 21.61 6.62
C ALA A 699 -4.66 21.26 7.50
N ALA A 700 -5.14 20.00 7.44
CA ALA A 700 -6.28 19.55 8.22
C ALA A 700 -6.02 19.54 9.72
N ALA A 701 -4.84 19.09 10.17
CA ALA A 701 -4.48 19.07 11.58
C ALA A 701 -4.45 20.49 12.17
N PHE A 702 -3.86 21.46 11.46
CA PHE A 702 -3.91 22.87 11.87
C PHE A 702 -5.29 23.49 11.74
N HIS A 703 -6.07 23.11 10.71
CA HIS A 703 -7.45 23.57 10.56
C HIS A 703 -8.30 23.15 11.77
N ARG A 704 -8.15 21.90 12.24
CA ARG A 704 -8.81 21.41 13.46
C ARG A 704 -8.39 22.19 14.71
N ALA A 705 -7.14 22.65 14.79
CA ALA A 705 -6.67 23.53 15.85
C ALA A 705 -7.09 25.01 15.71
N GLY A 706 -7.84 25.38 14.67
CA GLY A 706 -8.40 26.74 14.51
C GLY A 706 -7.68 27.67 13.55
N PHE A 707 -6.76 27.17 12.72
CA PHE A 707 -6.03 27.99 11.74
C PHE A 707 -6.79 28.13 10.41
N GLU A 708 -6.54 29.22 9.70
CA GLU A 708 -6.80 29.34 8.27
C GLU A 708 -5.58 28.80 7.52
N ALA A 709 -5.65 27.55 7.05
CA ALA A 709 -4.56 26.92 6.31
C ALA A 709 -4.54 27.44 4.86
N VAL A 710 -3.41 28.01 4.45
CA VAL A 710 -3.20 28.55 3.10
C VAL A 710 -2.16 27.68 2.39
N ASP A 711 -2.50 27.16 1.21
CA ASP A 711 -1.55 26.47 0.33
C ASP A 711 -0.52 27.47 -0.21
N VAL A 712 0.74 27.34 0.22
CA VAL A 712 1.85 28.18 -0.21
C VAL A 712 2.87 27.31 -0.92
N HIS A 713 2.81 27.28 -2.24
CA HIS A 713 3.82 26.63 -3.04
C HIS A 713 5.05 27.55 -3.16
N MET A 714 6.26 27.00 -3.17
CA MET A 714 7.48 27.73 -3.55
C MET A 714 7.34 28.56 -4.84
N SER A 715 6.54 28.13 -5.82
CA SER A 715 6.24 28.93 -7.02
C SER A 715 5.54 30.25 -6.70
N ASP A 716 4.69 30.27 -5.68
CA ASP A 716 3.96 31.46 -5.25
C ASP A 716 4.90 32.48 -4.63
N LEU A 717 5.84 32.01 -3.80
CA LEU A 717 6.87 32.86 -3.22
C LEU A 717 7.82 33.40 -4.29
N LEU A 718 8.25 32.57 -5.24
CA LEU A 718 9.12 32.93 -6.36
C LEU A 718 8.47 33.92 -7.35
N ALA A 719 7.15 33.85 -7.52
CA ALA A 719 6.40 34.77 -8.36
C ALA A 719 5.86 36.00 -7.61
N GLY A 720 5.98 36.03 -6.28
CA GLY A 720 5.43 37.11 -5.44
C GLY A 720 3.89 37.10 -5.32
N ARG A 721 3.25 35.93 -5.52
CA ARG A 721 1.80 35.74 -5.33
C ARG A 721 1.42 35.65 -3.84
N GLN A 722 2.37 35.26 -2.99
CA GLN A 722 2.24 35.17 -1.54
C GLN A 722 3.46 35.80 -0.88
N SER A 723 3.29 36.38 0.32
CA SER A 723 4.38 36.86 1.18
C SER A 723 4.30 36.19 2.55
N LEU A 724 5.45 35.83 3.14
CA LEU A 724 5.49 35.29 4.50
C LEU A 724 5.21 36.36 5.59
N ASP A 725 5.18 37.64 5.21
CA ASP A 725 4.83 38.73 6.13
C ASP A 725 3.42 38.58 6.71
N ASP A 726 2.50 38.04 5.92
CA ASP A 726 1.09 37.87 6.28
C ASP A 726 0.84 36.70 7.26
N PHE A 727 1.89 35.96 7.62
CA PHE A 727 1.80 34.74 8.41
C PHE A 727 2.49 34.88 9.76
N HIS A 728 1.91 34.23 10.78
CA HIS A 728 2.51 34.04 12.10
C HIS A 728 2.88 32.58 12.37
N MET A 729 2.42 31.66 11.52
CA MET A 729 2.78 30.25 11.55
C MET A 729 3.14 29.79 10.14
N LEU A 730 4.22 29.02 10.03
CA LEU A 730 4.61 28.31 8.83
C LEU A 730 4.82 26.83 9.16
N SER A 731 4.36 25.94 8.28
CA SER A 731 4.72 24.53 8.36
C SER A 731 5.31 24.04 7.04
N ALA A 732 6.54 23.54 7.08
CA ALA A 732 7.16 22.86 5.95
C ALA A 732 6.77 21.38 6.00
N CYS A 733 6.06 20.92 4.96
CA CYS A 733 5.42 19.61 4.94
C CYS A 733 6.38 18.50 4.47
N GLY A 734 6.04 17.24 4.78
CA GLY A 734 6.79 16.07 4.34
C GLY A 734 6.49 15.61 2.91
N GLY A 735 7.36 14.77 2.36
CA GLY A 735 7.28 14.20 1.02
C GLY A 735 8.66 13.92 0.44
N PHE A 736 8.79 13.96 -0.89
CA PHE A 736 10.04 13.70 -1.60
C PHE A 736 10.32 14.86 -2.55
N SER A 737 10.62 16.03 -2.00
CA SER A 737 10.86 17.20 -2.86
C SER A 737 12.05 16.94 -3.80
N TYR A 738 11.81 17.10 -5.11
CA TYR A 738 12.76 16.71 -6.16
C TYR A 738 13.21 15.23 -6.14
N GLY A 739 12.38 14.32 -5.60
CA GLY A 739 12.72 12.90 -5.45
C GLY A 739 13.90 12.64 -4.51
N ASP A 740 14.17 13.58 -3.58
CA ASP A 740 15.34 13.58 -2.69
C ASP A 740 16.72 13.51 -3.41
N VAL A 741 16.75 13.79 -4.72
CA VAL A 741 17.99 13.85 -5.49
C VAL A 741 18.87 14.99 -4.96
N LEU A 742 20.18 14.72 -4.85
CA LEU A 742 21.19 15.57 -4.19
C LEU A 742 21.11 15.61 -2.65
N GLY A 743 20.29 14.75 -2.05
CA GLY A 743 20.03 14.64 -0.61
C GLY A 743 18.65 15.18 -0.24
N ALA A 744 17.96 14.51 0.67
CA ALA A 744 16.59 14.86 1.02
C ALA A 744 16.48 16.28 1.59
N GLY A 745 15.52 17.06 1.08
CA GLY A 745 15.30 18.48 1.45
C GLY A 745 16.38 19.47 0.97
N GLU A 746 17.50 19.01 0.40
CA GLU A 746 18.62 19.86 -0.03
C GLU A 746 18.24 20.73 -1.24
N GLY A 747 17.60 20.14 -2.26
CA GLY A 747 17.14 20.88 -3.44
C GLY A 747 16.18 22.01 -3.09
N TRP A 748 15.22 21.73 -2.19
CA TRP A 748 14.28 22.72 -1.68
C TRP A 748 14.99 23.82 -0.89
N ALA A 749 15.83 23.49 0.09
CA ALA A 749 16.57 24.47 0.87
C ALA A 749 17.48 25.35 0.01
N LYS A 750 18.26 24.76 -0.90
CA LYS A 750 19.17 25.49 -1.79
C LYS A 750 18.43 26.39 -2.78
N SER A 751 17.24 26.00 -3.24
CA SER A 751 16.41 26.88 -4.07
C SER A 751 16.02 28.19 -3.36
N ILE A 752 15.79 28.12 -2.04
CA ILE A 752 15.55 29.29 -1.18
C ILE A 752 16.84 30.09 -1.03
N LEU A 753 17.93 29.44 -0.61
CA LEU A 753 19.21 30.10 -0.32
C LEU A 753 19.81 30.83 -1.52
N PHE A 754 19.66 30.26 -2.73
CA PHE A 754 20.24 30.81 -3.96
C PHE A 754 19.34 31.84 -4.65
N ASN A 755 18.12 32.07 -4.15
CA ASN A 755 17.28 33.18 -4.58
C ASN A 755 17.30 34.29 -3.52
N PRO A 756 18.02 35.41 -3.72
CA PRO A 756 18.20 36.43 -2.68
C PRO A 756 16.90 36.97 -2.09
N ARG A 757 15.86 37.13 -2.91
CA ARG A 757 14.56 37.65 -2.45
C ARG A 757 13.83 36.64 -1.56
N VAL A 758 13.78 35.38 -1.98
CA VAL A 758 13.12 34.33 -1.20
C VAL A 758 13.91 34.04 0.08
N ARG A 759 15.25 33.94 0.00
CA ARG A 759 16.14 33.87 1.16
C ARG A 759 15.82 34.94 2.20
N GLU A 760 15.79 36.21 1.79
CA GLU A 760 15.48 37.34 2.69
C GLU A 760 14.08 37.20 3.31
N THR A 761 13.09 36.74 2.53
CA THR A 761 11.72 36.52 3.02
C THR A 761 11.69 35.48 4.17
N PHE A 762 12.41 34.36 4.03
CA PHE A 762 12.51 33.34 5.08
C PHE A 762 13.29 33.83 6.30
N GLU A 763 14.44 34.48 6.07
CA GLU A 763 15.25 35.04 7.15
C GLU A 763 14.46 36.06 7.99
N GLN A 764 13.72 36.96 7.34
CA GLN A 764 12.83 37.90 8.02
C GLN A 764 11.73 37.21 8.83
N PHE A 765 11.11 36.16 8.27
CA PHE A 765 10.09 35.37 8.98
C PHE A 765 10.64 34.74 10.27
N PHE A 766 11.81 34.09 10.22
CA PHE A 766 12.40 33.44 11.40
C PHE A 766 12.90 34.43 12.46
N ASN A 767 13.36 35.61 12.05
CA ASN A 767 13.84 36.66 12.97
C ASN A 767 12.72 37.43 13.69
N ARG A 768 11.47 37.40 13.20
CA ARG A 768 10.32 38.02 13.90
C ARG A 768 10.05 37.31 15.22
N THR A 769 9.81 38.04 16.31
CA THR A 769 9.62 37.46 17.66
C THR A 769 8.26 36.76 17.86
N GLY A 770 7.26 37.07 17.03
CA GLY A 770 5.90 36.53 17.12
C GLY A 770 5.56 35.50 16.05
N THR A 771 6.57 34.83 15.47
CA THR A 771 6.38 33.74 14.49
C THR A 771 6.72 32.40 15.09
N LEU A 772 6.04 31.36 14.60
CA LEU A 772 6.26 29.96 14.89
C LEU A 772 6.52 29.20 13.59
N ALA A 773 7.32 28.13 13.66
CA ALA A 773 7.53 27.24 12.52
C ALA A 773 7.66 25.77 12.93
N LEU A 774 7.11 24.90 12.07
CA LEU A 774 7.19 23.46 12.20
C LEU A 774 7.72 22.84 10.90
N GLY A 775 8.81 22.09 10.96
CA GLY A 775 9.29 21.26 9.85
C GLY A 775 9.05 19.79 10.13
N VAL A 776 8.33 19.08 9.26
CA VAL A 776 8.06 17.64 9.41
C VAL A 776 8.68 16.84 8.28
N CYS A 777 9.42 15.78 8.59
CA CYS A 777 10.08 14.87 7.65
C CYS A 777 10.91 15.63 6.59
N ASN A 778 10.45 15.73 5.34
CA ASN A 778 11.12 16.52 4.30
C ASN A 778 11.21 18.02 4.62
N GLY A 779 10.23 18.56 5.33
CA GLY A 779 10.31 19.91 5.90
C GLY A 779 11.33 20.03 7.03
N CYS A 780 11.55 18.97 7.82
CA CYS A 780 12.61 18.91 8.83
C CYS A 780 14.00 18.92 8.17
N GLN A 781 14.19 18.09 7.15
CA GLN A 781 15.42 18.04 6.35
C GLN A 781 15.69 19.37 5.63
N MET A 782 14.67 19.99 5.03
CA MET A 782 14.80 21.29 4.39
C MET A 782 15.22 22.37 5.40
N MET A 783 14.57 22.42 6.56
CA MET A 783 14.85 23.44 7.58
C MET A 783 16.20 23.22 8.28
N SER A 784 16.68 21.99 8.43
CA SER A 784 18.04 21.73 8.94
C SER A 784 19.11 22.28 7.98
N ASN A 785 18.86 22.20 6.67
CA ASN A 785 19.70 22.82 5.64
C ASN A 785 19.54 24.34 5.53
N LEU A 786 18.50 24.93 6.13
CA LEU A 786 18.31 26.38 6.27
C LEU A 786 18.81 26.95 7.60
N ARG A 787 19.58 26.20 8.39
CA ARG A 787 20.04 26.64 9.72
C ARG A 787 20.74 28.01 9.74
N GLU A 788 21.33 28.47 8.64
CA GLU A 788 21.94 29.81 8.56
C GLU A 788 20.93 30.97 8.60
N LEU A 789 19.65 30.70 8.31
CA LEU A 789 18.58 31.69 8.33
C LEU A 789 17.75 31.63 9.63
N ILE A 790 17.96 30.61 10.47
CA ILE A 790 17.14 30.31 11.65
C ILE A 790 17.92 30.67 12.93
N PRO A 791 17.46 31.64 13.73
CA PRO A 791 18.15 31.97 14.97
C PRO A 791 18.13 30.82 15.99
N GLY A 792 19.29 30.49 16.54
CA GLY A 792 19.43 29.48 17.60
C GLY A 792 19.38 28.02 17.12
N SER A 793 19.67 27.77 15.84
CA SER A 793 19.78 26.41 15.26
C SER A 793 21.22 25.96 14.99
N ASP A 794 22.23 26.65 15.53
CA ASP A 794 23.64 26.36 15.25
C ASP A 794 24.06 24.90 15.58
N LEU A 795 23.37 24.28 16.54
CA LEU A 795 23.62 22.91 17.03
C LEU A 795 22.75 21.85 16.34
N TRP A 796 21.93 22.22 15.35
CA TRP A 796 21.06 21.25 14.70
C TRP A 796 21.86 20.22 13.88
N PRO A 797 21.48 18.92 13.94
CA PRO A 797 22.10 17.89 13.14
C PRO A 797 21.69 18.01 11.67
N ARG A 798 22.39 17.27 10.82
CA ARG A 798 21.89 16.93 9.47
C ARG A 798 21.03 15.68 9.57
N PHE A 799 20.16 15.48 8.60
CA PHE A 799 19.40 14.24 8.45
C PHE A 799 19.83 13.57 7.15
N VAL A 800 20.30 12.33 7.24
CA VAL A 800 20.90 11.57 6.14
C VAL A 800 20.36 10.14 6.13
N ARG A 801 20.83 9.32 5.18
CA ARG A 801 20.43 7.92 4.99
C ARG A 801 20.35 7.14 6.32
N ASN A 802 19.26 6.42 6.51
CA ASN A 802 19.06 5.53 7.67
C ASN A 802 20.18 4.49 7.74
N GLN A 803 20.57 4.08 8.96
CA GLN A 803 21.57 3.02 9.14
C GLN A 803 21.15 1.65 8.59
N SER A 804 19.83 1.41 8.43
CA SER A 804 19.30 0.21 7.77
C SER A 804 19.57 0.18 6.26
N GLU A 805 20.02 1.31 5.68
CA GLU A 805 20.11 1.56 4.23
C GLU A 805 18.76 1.46 3.51
N ARG A 806 17.65 1.51 4.26
CA ARG A 806 16.29 1.30 3.77
C ARG A 806 15.34 2.42 4.19
N PHE A 807 14.28 2.60 3.39
CA PHE A 807 13.12 3.39 3.80
C PHE A 807 12.36 2.66 4.91
N GLU A 808 11.93 3.39 5.93
CA GLU A 808 11.20 2.84 7.07
C GLU A 808 9.81 3.45 7.20
N GLY A 809 8.80 2.74 6.71
CA GLY A 809 7.40 2.92 7.08
C GLY A 809 7.15 2.20 8.40
N ARG A 810 7.14 2.91 9.53
CA ARG A 810 7.00 2.33 10.88
C ARG A 810 5.97 3.10 11.70
N PHE A 811 5.48 2.46 12.75
CA PHE A 811 4.72 3.11 13.82
C PHE A 811 5.53 2.95 15.10
N SER A 812 6.34 3.96 15.39
CA SER A 812 7.44 3.88 16.36
C SER A 812 7.09 4.57 17.65
N LEU A 813 7.57 4.03 18.77
CA LEU A 813 7.37 4.63 20.08
C LEU A 813 8.35 5.77 20.31
N VAL A 814 7.84 6.92 20.76
CA VAL A 814 8.67 8.08 21.12
C VAL A 814 8.31 8.60 22.49
N GLU A 815 9.30 9.20 23.15
CA GLU A 815 9.14 10.01 24.35
C GLU A 815 9.35 11.50 24.01
N VAL A 816 8.50 12.35 24.58
CA VAL A 816 8.66 13.80 24.52
C VAL A 816 9.65 14.25 25.59
N ALA A 817 10.80 14.77 25.16
CA ALA A 817 11.83 15.29 26.04
C ALA A 817 11.48 16.70 26.54
N ASP A 818 12.03 17.07 27.70
CA ASP A 818 11.95 18.46 28.17
C ASP A 818 12.83 19.34 27.28
N SER A 819 12.24 20.39 26.71
CA SER A 819 12.92 21.30 25.78
C SER A 819 12.18 22.64 25.70
N PRO A 820 12.80 23.68 25.14
CA PRO A 820 12.13 24.97 24.90
C PRO A 820 10.92 24.91 23.95
N SER A 821 10.68 23.80 23.24
CA SER A 821 9.68 23.73 22.16
C SER A 821 8.29 24.17 22.63
N LEU A 822 7.82 25.30 22.10
CA LEU A 822 6.50 25.84 22.40
C LEU A 822 5.38 24.95 21.84
N LEU A 823 5.68 24.21 20.77
CA LEU A 823 4.74 23.28 20.13
C LEU A 823 4.51 22.02 20.98
N LEU A 824 5.47 21.63 21.81
CA LEU A 824 5.39 20.44 22.69
C LEU A 824 5.11 20.82 24.16
N SER A 825 4.71 22.07 24.41
CA SER A 825 4.39 22.56 25.76
C SER A 825 3.34 21.70 26.47
N GLY A 826 3.69 21.23 27.66
CA GLY A 826 2.84 20.37 28.49
C GLY A 826 2.74 18.91 28.02
N MET A 827 3.59 18.48 27.07
CA MET A 827 3.67 17.09 26.60
C MET A 827 4.90 16.36 27.13
N SER A 828 5.89 17.06 27.69
CA SER A 828 7.13 16.47 28.25
C SER A 828 6.83 15.29 29.19
N GLY A 829 7.62 14.22 29.05
CA GLY A 829 7.44 12.93 29.74
C GLY A 829 6.31 12.05 29.18
N SER A 830 5.59 12.49 28.14
CA SER A 830 4.63 11.63 27.45
C SER A 830 5.37 10.64 26.55
N ARG A 831 4.91 9.40 26.54
CA ARG A 831 5.32 8.32 25.64
C ARG A 831 4.11 7.84 24.85
N MET A 832 4.20 7.88 23.53
CA MET A 832 3.15 7.42 22.62
C MET A 832 3.72 7.12 21.23
N PRO A 833 3.09 6.23 20.45
CA PRO A 833 3.57 5.92 19.11
C PRO A 833 3.25 7.03 18.10
N ILE A 834 4.04 7.11 17.03
CA ILE A 834 3.89 8.09 15.95
C ILE A 834 4.22 7.45 14.59
N ALA A 835 3.61 7.95 13.52
CA ALA A 835 3.94 7.53 12.16
C ALA A 835 5.38 7.95 11.78
N VAL A 836 6.13 7.01 11.23
CA VAL A 836 7.47 7.19 10.67
C VAL A 836 7.44 6.73 9.21
N SER A 837 8.01 7.54 8.31
CA SER A 837 8.07 7.26 6.86
C SER A 837 9.19 8.07 6.23
N HIS A 838 10.43 7.55 6.32
CA HIS A 838 11.60 8.21 5.73
C HIS A 838 12.70 7.22 5.39
N GLY A 839 13.49 7.55 4.36
CA GLY A 839 14.76 6.87 4.04
C GLY A 839 16.01 7.62 4.51
N GLU A 840 15.87 8.91 4.84
CA GLU A 840 16.97 9.79 5.25
C GLU A 840 16.66 10.51 6.57
N GLY A 841 16.41 9.76 7.64
CA GLY A 841 16.07 10.32 8.95
C GLY A 841 17.17 10.18 10.02
N PHE A 842 18.33 9.62 9.70
CA PHE A 842 19.43 9.47 10.65
C PHE A 842 20.02 10.85 11.01
N ALA A 843 20.04 11.20 12.29
CA ALA A 843 20.58 12.45 12.80
C ALA A 843 22.12 12.38 12.85
N GLU A 844 22.77 13.01 11.86
CA GLU A 844 24.21 13.07 11.73
C GLU A 844 24.79 14.32 12.44
N PHE A 845 25.75 14.07 13.34
CA PHE A 845 26.52 15.09 14.04
C PHE A 845 27.96 15.10 13.54
N ALA A 846 28.61 16.28 13.51
CA ALA A 846 30.01 16.38 13.08
C ALA A 846 30.97 15.55 13.94
N ASP A 847 30.72 15.50 15.25
CA ASP A 847 31.45 14.70 16.23
C ASP A 847 30.63 14.56 17.52
N GLN A 848 31.16 13.83 18.51
CA GLN A 848 30.53 13.65 19.82
C GLN A 848 30.35 14.98 20.57
N ALA A 849 31.28 15.93 20.42
CA ALA A 849 31.18 17.22 21.12
C ALA A 849 30.01 18.06 20.59
N HIS A 850 29.69 17.96 19.31
CA HIS A 850 28.49 18.56 18.73
C HIS A 850 27.20 17.97 19.32
N LEU A 851 27.13 16.64 19.45
CA LEU A 851 26.00 15.94 20.08
C LEU A 851 25.84 16.32 21.56
N ASP A 852 26.94 16.34 22.32
CA ASP A 852 26.96 16.72 23.72
C ASP A 852 26.52 18.18 23.91
N ALA A 853 26.94 19.08 23.00
CA ALA A 853 26.53 20.48 23.01
C ALA A 853 25.03 20.67 22.76
N LEU A 854 24.43 19.93 21.81
CA LEU A 854 22.98 19.94 21.56
C LEU A 854 22.21 19.52 22.83
N GLN A 855 22.69 18.49 23.52
CA GLN A 855 22.07 17.99 24.75
C GLN A 855 22.21 18.96 25.91
N ALA A 856 23.40 19.52 26.11
CA ALA A 856 23.65 20.50 27.16
C ALA A 856 22.83 21.79 26.97
N ALA A 857 22.36 22.05 25.75
CA ALA A 857 21.47 23.16 25.42
C ALA A 857 19.98 22.80 25.53
N ASP A 858 19.63 21.57 25.94
CA ASP A 858 18.26 21.06 26.09
C ASP A 858 17.40 21.21 24.81
N LEU A 859 18.01 21.04 23.63
CA LEU A 859 17.35 21.28 22.35
C LEU A 859 16.70 20.02 21.74
N VAL A 860 16.90 18.84 22.32
CA VAL A 860 16.27 17.59 21.88
C VAL A 860 14.81 17.58 22.35
N ALA A 861 13.88 17.39 21.43
CA ALA A 861 12.45 17.49 21.69
C ALA A 861 11.71 16.14 21.67
N LEU A 862 12.18 15.17 20.87
CA LEU A 862 11.64 13.81 20.80
C LEU A 862 12.79 12.79 20.73
N ARG A 863 12.59 11.65 21.39
CA ARG A 863 13.48 10.48 21.32
C ARG A 863 12.70 9.22 20.97
N TYR A 864 13.22 8.40 20.09
CA TYR A 864 12.79 7.01 19.97
C TYR A 864 13.11 6.26 21.26
N VAL A 865 12.15 5.47 21.71
CA VAL A 865 12.28 4.60 22.87
C VAL A 865 11.88 3.19 22.48
N ASP A 866 12.46 2.19 23.15
CA ASP A 866 11.96 0.84 23.07
C ASP A 866 10.60 0.70 23.78
N ASN A 867 9.97 -0.46 23.65
CA ASN A 867 8.67 -0.74 24.28
C ASN A 867 8.73 -0.76 25.82
N TYR A 868 9.92 -0.86 26.40
CA TYR A 868 10.18 -0.70 27.84
C TYR A 868 10.28 0.78 28.27
N GLY A 869 10.22 1.70 27.31
CA GLY A 869 10.27 3.13 27.53
C GLY A 869 11.66 3.69 27.78
N GLN A 870 12.72 2.98 27.37
CA GLN A 870 14.09 3.49 27.44
C GLN A 870 14.51 4.08 26.09
N PRO A 871 15.15 5.27 26.05
CA PRO A 871 15.78 5.78 24.83
C PRO A 871 16.71 4.74 24.21
N THR A 872 16.58 4.52 22.90
CA THR A 872 17.25 3.40 22.23
C THR A 872 17.87 3.79 20.90
N GLU A 873 18.92 3.07 20.53
CA GLU A 873 19.54 3.07 19.20
C GLU A 873 19.26 1.76 18.46
N ALA A 874 18.67 0.77 19.13
CA ALA A 874 18.38 -0.54 18.56
C ALA A 874 17.23 -0.47 17.53
N TYR A 875 17.44 -1.11 16.40
CA TYR A 875 16.46 -1.24 15.33
C TYR A 875 15.45 -2.37 15.61
N PRO A 876 14.16 -2.23 15.24
CA PRO A 876 13.53 -1.08 14.58
C PRO A 876 12.85 -0.10 15.54
N ALA A 877 13.02 -0.27 16.86
CA ALA A 877 12.45 0.65 17.86
C ALA A 877 12.94 2.09 17.62
N ASN A 878 14.24 2.22 17.34
CA ASN A 878 14.81 3.36 16.62
C ASN A 878 14.95 2.98 15.14
N PRO A 879 14.10 3.49 14.24
CA PRO A 879 14.04 3.03 12.86
C PRO A 879 15.22 3.52 11.99
N ASN A 880 15.92 4.58 12.39
CA ASN A 880 16.97 5.18 11.55
C ASN A 880 18.38 5.10 12.16
N GLY A 881 18.50 4.69 13.41
CA GLY A 881 19.76 4.56 14.15
C GLY A 881 20.23 5.86 14.80
N SER A 882 19.43 6.93 14.82
CA SER A 882 19.84 8.23 15.35
C SER A 882 20.40 8.14 16.78
N PRO A 883 21.56 8.77 17.07
CA PRO A 883 22.18 8.70 18.40
C PRO A 883 21.21 9.10 19.52
N GLN A 884 21.19 8.32 20.59
CA GLN A 884 20.29 8.45 21.74
C GLN A 884 18.80 8.61 21.38
N GLY A 885 18.38 8.04 20.25
CA GLY A 885 17.01 8.11 19.76
C GLY A 885 16.58 9.46 19.17
N ILE A 886 17.48 10.43 19.00
CA ILE A 886 17.09 11.81 18.62
C ILE A 886 16.31 11.82 17.30
N THR A 887 15.10 12.39 17.32
CA THR A 887 14.25 12.49 16.11
C THR A 887 13.50 13.81 15.96
N ALA A 888 13.61 14.69 16.97
CA ALA A 888 13.18 16.08 16.86
C ALA A 888 14.10 17.00 17.66
N VAL A 889 14.30 18.21 17.13
CA VAL A 889 15.03 19.29 17.79
C VAL A 889 14.28 20.61 17.68
N THR A 890 14.50 21.50 18.65
CA THR A 890 13.97 22.87 18.66
C THR A 890 15.11 23.89 18.61
N ASN A 891 14.81 25.13 18.23
CA ASN A 891 15.74 26.23 18.39
C ASN A 891 15.75 26.74 19.85
N THR A 892 16.75 27.54 20.22
CA THR A 892 16.92 28.05 21.60
C THR A 892 15.75 28.87 22.13
N SER A 893 14.96 29.51 21.24
CA SER A 893 13.76 30.26 21.65
C SER A 893 12.50 29.41 21.74
N GLY A 894 12.54 28.14 21.33
CA GLY A 894 11.37 27.25 21.32
C GLY A 894 10.36 27.47 20.19
N ARG A 895 10.58 28.46 19.32
CA ARG A 895 9.59 28.91 18.32
C ARG A 895 9.64 28.10 17.03
N VAL A 896 10.77 27.44 16.78
CA VAL A 896 10.98 26.60 15.61
C VAL A 896 11.31 25.20 16.07
N THR A 897 10.50 24.22 15.67
CA THR A 897 10.73 22.80 15.94
C THR A 897 10.74 22.04 14.63
N ILE A 898 11.69 21.13 14.48
CA ILE A 898 11.78 20.23 13.34
C ILE A 898 11.79 18.77 13.84
N MET A 899 11.07 17.89 13.15
CA MET A 899 10.95 16.48 13.53
C MET A 899 10.81 15.57 12.30
N MET A 900 11.43 14.39 12.36
CA MET A 900 11.28 13.39 11.28
C MET A 900 9.92 12.68 11.29
N PRO A 901 9.34 12.26 12.43
CA PRO A 901 8.04 11.60 12.46
C PRO A 901 6.89 12.53 12.08
N HIS A 902 5.74 11.95 11.71
CA HIS A 902 4.59 12.66 11.16
C HIS A 902 3.41 12.76 12.16
N PRO A 903 3.34 13.77 13.03
CA PRO A 903 2.21 13.95 13.94
C PRO A 903 0.89 14.26 13.21
N GLU A 904 0.96 14.87 12.03
CA GLU A 904 -0.18 15.24 11.19
C GLU A 904 -0.83 14.06 10.46
N ARG A 905 -0.14 12.93 10.35
CA ARG A 905 -0.72 11.70 9.80
C ARG A 905 -1.53 10.93 10.84
N VAL A 906 -1.28 11.20 12.13
CA VAL A 906 -1.86 10.46 13.26
C VAL A 906 -2.53 11.36 14.29
N PHE A 907 -2.91 12.60 13.93
CA PHE A 907 -3.63 13.50 14.84
C PHE A 907 -5.04 12.98 15.21
N ARG A 908 -5.63 12.18 14.30
CA ARG A 908 -6.85 11.43 14.55
C ARG A 908 -6.50 10.07 15.13
N THR A 909 -7.16 9.68 16.20
CA THR A 909 -7.00 8.34 16.80
C THR A 909 -7.24 7.25 15.77
N VAL A 910 -8.27 7.39 14.92
CA VAL A 910 -8.62 6.39 13.91
C VAL A 910 -7.52 6.12 12.89
N SER A 911 -6.59 7.07 12.70
CA SER A 911 -5.45 6.91 11.78
C SER A 911 -4.19 6.35 12.46
N ASN A 912 -4.28 5.93 13.73
CA ASN A 912 -3.19 5.26 14.43
C ASN A 912 -3.30 3.75 14.22
N SER A 913 -2.25 3.13 13.67
CA SER A 913 -2.16 1.67 13.45
C SER A 913 -2.54 0.87 14.70
N TRP A 914 -2.10 1.33 15.86
CA TRP A 914 -2.51 0.82 17.15
C TRP A 914 -2.73 1.99 18.11
N HIS A 915 -3.72 1.88 19.00
CA HIS A 915 -3.95 2.84 20.05
C HIS A 915 -4.69 2.20 21.24
N PRO A 916 -4.60 2.79 22.44
CA PRO A 916 -5.46 2.43 23.56
C PRO A 916 -6.95 2.60 23.20
N GLN A 917 -7.79 1.65 23.66
CA GLN A 917 -9.20 1.59 23.30
C GLN A 917 -10.01 2.79 23.83
N GLU A 918 -9.56 3.40 24.92
CA GLU A 918 -10.25 4.50 25.61
C GLU A 918 -10.07 5.87 24.92
N TRP A 919 -9.24 5.97 23.89
CA TRP A 919 -9.05 7.23 23.17
C TRP A 919 -10.33 7.67 22.43
N GLY A 920 -10.58 8.97 22.44
CA GLY A 920 -11.63 9.61 21.62
C GLY A 920 -11.14 9.86 20.19
N GLU A 921 -11.71 10.87 19.52
CA GLU A 921 -11.29 11.25 18.15
C GLU A 921 -9.85 11.77 18.08
N ASP A 922 -9.40 12.50 19.10
CA ASP A 922 -8.08 13.13 19.10
C ASP A 922 -7.02 12.21 19.71
N SER A 923 -5.94 12.00 18.96
CA SER A 923 -4.73 11.40 19.51
C SER A 923 -3.94 12.44 20.32
N PRO A 924 -2.93 12.01 21.11
CA PRO A 924 -2.01 12.92 21.78
C PRO A 924 -1.34 13.94 20.84
N TRP A 925 -1.12 13.58 19.57
CA TRP A 925 -0.44 14.44 18.59
C TRP A 925 -1.26 15.65 18.17
N MET A 926 -2.58 15.63 18.34
CA MET A 926 -3.43 16.81 18.12
C MET A 926 -3.01 18.00 18.99
N ARG A 927 -2.35 17.74 20.13
CA ARG A 927 -1.87 18.75 21.07
C ARG A 927 -0.81 19.68 20.46
N ILE A 928 0.03 19.23 19.53
CA ILE A 928 1.04 20.06 18.86
C ILE A 928 0.39 21.26 18.17
N PHE A 929 -0.65 20.99 17.39
CA PHE A 929 -1.35 22.00 16.61
C PHE A 929 -2.16 22.95 17.52
N ARG A 930 -2.76 22.40 18.59
CA ARG A 930 -3.46 23.20 19.62
C ARG A 930 -2.51 24.11 20.42
N ASN A 931 -1.31 23.63 20.74
CA ASN A 931 -0.26 24.44 21.37
C ASN A 931 0.17 25.59 20.46
N ALA A 932 0.34 25.34 19.15
CA ALA A 932 0.60 26.40 18.17
C ALA A 932 -0.50 27.47 18.20
N ARG A 933 -1.78 27.07 18.23
CA ARG A 933 -2.91 28.02 18.29
C ARG A 933 -2.87 28.86 19.56
N LYS A 934 -2.58 28.23 20.70
CA LYS A 934 -2.51 28.88 22.02
C LYS A 934 -1.33 29.83 22.17
N GLN A 935 -0.24 29.55 21.47
CA GLN A 935 0.94 30.41 21.54
C GLN A 935 0.76 31.72 20.77
N LEU A 936 -0.15 31.77 19.77
CA LEU A 936 -0.42 32.98 18.97
C LEU A 936 -1.50 33.92 19.56
N GLY A 937 -2.18 33.51 20.64
CA GLY A 937 -3.33 34.20 21.24
C GLY A 937 -4.40 33.18 21.55
#